data_AF-A0A833U982-F1
#
_entry.id   AF-A0A833U982-F1
#
_cell.length_a   1.000
_cell.length_b   1.000
_cell.length_c   1.000
_cell.angle_alpha   90.00
_cell.angle_beta   90.00
_cell.angle_gamma   90.00
#
_symmetry.space_group_name_H-M   'P 1'
#
loop_
_entity.id
_entity.type
_entity.pdbx_description
1 polymer ?
#
loop_
_entity_poly.entity_id
_entity_poly.type
_entity_poly.pdbx_seq_one_letter_code
_entity_poly.pdbx_strand_id
1 'polypeptide(L)'
;MAQEAHHLQEEHLDVLTESGLKTGISKPRGDIHRDGDYHRAVHVWIFAENTQELLLQRRADCKDSWPGLWDISSAGHISAGDSSLVTAWRELQEELGVILPKDAFEMIFIFLQDCVINDGKFINKEFNDVYLVTTLDPIPLEAFTLQETEVSAVKYISYEEYRSVLAKEDPEYVPYDVNGQYGKLFHIIERRYRESTVARSLALQKQLRRYAPVSLDAELTGLTDADREALVLLVNAAKVMDTIFYLQVWYSNPALRDWLKEHADASELDKLKWMYYVINKSPWSCLDENEAFLTTADSAIKLLPEATRRVSHWKGLEYRAAFPMLKPPGANFYPPDMDKREFELWKSSLTADQQQDATGFFNIIKRHSEFGLESSLSHDTANITQHLVGSTHDLYIVPFPQEYKPYLKKASELLQKAGDITSSSSLKRLLHSKANALCSNDYYESDIAWMELDSKLDVTIGPYETYEDTLFGYKATFEAFIGVRDDKATAQLKLFGDNLKILEQNLPMESVYKSEDVTAAPIRVIHLLYNAGDVKGPQTVAFNLPNDERIVKDRGTSMVMLKNVSEAKFKHILQPIADVCITKEQQGLVDFESFFTHTICHECCHGIGPHSITLPNGEKSTVRLELQELHSALEEAKADIVGLWALRFLIHQDWLPKSLLESMYVSFLAGCFRSVRFGLQEAHGKGQALQFNWLYDKGAFILHPNETFSVDFSKVEDAVESLSREILTIQAKGDKEAADALLQKYGKMTQPLKIALQKLEDIQVPVDIAPIFPIANKILE
;
A
#
# COMPACT_ATOMS: atom_id res chain seq x y z
N MET A 1 65.16 6.18 6.10
CA MET A 1 64.45 4.90 5.90
C MET A 1 63.58 4.62 7.11
N ALA A 2 62.27 4.77 6.93
CA ALA A 2 61.21 4.06 7.63
C ALA A 2 59.93 4.46 6.87
N GLN A 3 59.52 3.63 5.90
CA GLN A 3 58.21 3.71 5.28
C GLN A 3 57.21 3.14 6.28
N GLU A 4 56.24 3.95 6.70
CA GLU A 4 55.05 3.46 7.38
C GLU A 4 54.21 2.69 6.35
N ALA A 5 54.09 1.38 6.56
CA ALA A 5 53.18 0.54 5.82
C ALA A 5 51.77 0.81 6.33
N HIS A 6 50.95 1.53 5.55
CA HIS A 6 49.51 1.44 5.66
C HIS A 6 49.11 0.00 5.33
N HIS A 7 48.64 -0.75 6.33
CA HIS A 7 47.91 -1.99 6.10
C HIS A 7 46.61 -1.64 5.35
N LEU A 8 46.61 -1.82 4.03
CA LEU A 8 45.38 -1.83 3.23
C LEU A 8 44.56 -3.02 3.70
N GLN A 9 43.41 -2.76 4.32
CA GLN A 9 42.43 -3.77 4.67
C GLN A 9 41.88 -4.34 3.35
N GLU A 10 41.95 -5.65 3.17
CA GLU A 10 41.49 -6.32 1.94
C GLU A 10 39.96 -6.23 1.88
N GLU A 11 39.41 -5.68 0.78
CA GLU A 11 37.96 -5.54 0.58
C GLU A 11 37.31 -6.92 0.40
N HIS A 12 36.24 -7.16 1.17
CA HIS A 12 35.43 -8.39 1.07
C HIS A 12 34.08 -8.07 0.46
N LEU A 13 33.55 -8.94 -0.39
CA LEU A 13 32.20 -8.82 -0.96
C LEU A 13 31.35 -10.04 -0.60
N ASP A 14 30.03 -9.83 -0.55
CA ASP A 14 29.04 -10.90 -0.34
C ASP A 14 28.93 -11.78 -1.59
N VAL A 15 29.03 -13.10 -1.42
CA VAL A 15 28.79 -14.09 -2.49
C VAL A 15 27.29 -14.30 -2.66
N LEU A 16 26.84 -14.24 -3.91
CA LEU A 16 25.45 -14.39 -4.31
C LEU A 16 25.20 -15.73 -5.02
N THR A 17 23.94 -16.11 -5.07
CA THR A 17 23.46 -17.15 -5.99
C THR A 17 23.41 -16.60 -7.41
N GLU A 18 23.25 -17.48 -8.40
CA GLU A 18 23.00 -17.11 -9.80
C GLU A 18 21.71 -16.29 -9.99
N SER A 19 20.78 -16.35 -9.02
CA SER A 19 19.57 -15.52 -9.00
C SER A 19 19.77 -14.19 -8.27
N GLY A 20 20.99 -13.85 -7.84
CA GLY A 20 21.32 -12.60 -7.17
C GLY A 20 20.97 -12.53 -5.67
N LEU A 21 20.68 -13.66 -5.03
CA LEU A 21 20.35 -13.74 -3.60
C LEU A 21 21.60 -13.95 -2.75
N LYS A 22 21.68 -13.32 -1.57
CA LYS A 22 22.82 -13.49 -0.66
C LYS A 22 22.95 -14.94 -0.20
N THR A 23 24.15 -15.51 -0.24
CA THR A 23 24.42 -16.86 0.28
C THR A 23 24.66 -16.87 1.80
N GLY A 24 25.18 -15.76 2.32
CA GLY A 24 25.70 -15.63 3.70
C GLY A 24 27.20 -15.86 3.81
N ILE A 25 27.90 -16.05 2.69
CA ILE A 25 29.36 -16.19 2.60
C ILE A 25 29.93 -14.89 2.03
N SER A 26 31.06 -14.41 2.55
CA SER A 26 31.85 -13.31 1.96
C SER A 26 33.28 -13.76 1.65
N LYS A 27 33.88 -13.17 0.62
CA LYS A 27 35.25 -13.47 0.15
C LYS A 27 36.02 -12.19 -0.19
N PRO A 28 37.36 -12.20 -0.14
CA PRO A 28 38.17 -11.13 -0.71
C PRO A 28 37.81 -10.86 -2.17
N ARG A 29 37.80 -9.59 -2.58
CA ARG A 29 37.48 -9.16 -3.95
C ARG A 29 38.30 -9.93 -5.00
N GLY A 30 39.59 -10.15 -4.75
CA GLY A 30 40.47 -10.89 -5.67
C GLY A 30 40.06 -12.36 -5.85
N ASP A 31 39.57 -13.00 -4.79
CA ASP A 31 39.12 -14.39 -4.83
C ASP A 31 37.81 -14.53 -5.61
N ILE A 32 36.89 -13.58 -5.45
CA ILE A 32 35.60 -13.54 -6.15
C ILE A 32 35.81 -13.52 -7.67
N HIS A 33 36.67 -12.63 -8.15
CA HIS A 33 36.96 -12.49 -9.58
C HIS A 33 37.80 -13.64 -10.16
N ARG A 34 38.61 -14.29 -9.32
CA ARG A 34 39.34 -15.51 -9.72
C ARG A 34 38.39 -16.70 -9.86
N ASP A 35 37.48 -16.88 -8.90
CA ASP A 35 36.59 -18.03 -8.81
C ASP A 35 35.33 -17.85 -9.71
N GLY A 36 35.03 -16.61 -10.11
CA GLY A 36 33.83 -16.28 -10.89
C GLY A 36 32.55 -16.34 -10.05
N ASP A 37 32.65 -15.97 -8.77
CA ASP A 37 31.49 -15.93 -7.88
C ASP A 37 30.58 -14.75 -8.21
N TYR A 38 29.27 -15.00 -8.17
CA TYR A 38 28.29 -13.92 -8.33
C TYR A 38 28.42 -12.95 -7.14
N HIS A 39 28.46 -11.66 -7.44
CA HIS A 39 28.59 -10.59 -6.44
C HIS A 39 27.83 -9.34 -6.90
N ARG A 40 27.86 -8.26 -6.12
CA ARG A 40 27.06 -7.05 -6.39
C ARG A 40 27.91 -5.78 -6.43
N ALA A 41 27.50 -4.86 -7.28
CA ALA A 41 28.03 -3.52 -7.40
C ALA A 41 26.91 -2.52 -7.66
N VAL A 42 27.26 -1.24 -7.63
CA VAL A 42 26.36 -0.13 -7.91
C VAL A 42 26.84 0.66 -9.10
N HIS A 43 25.89 1.10 -9.92
CA HIS A 43 26.11 2.04 -11.00
C HIS A 43 25.30 3.30 -10.73
N VAL A 44 25.95 4.45 -10.58
CA VAL A 44 25.27 5.73 -10.42
C VAL A 44 25.41 6.55 -11.68
N TRP A 45 24.27 6.98 -12.22
CA TRP A 45 24.18 7.90 -13.34
C TRP A 45 23.73 9.28 -12.87
N ILE A 46 24.46 10.33 -13.23
CA ILE A 46 23.98 11.71 -13.15
C ILE A 46 23.43 12.10 -14.53
N PHE A 47 22.15 12.47 -14.56
CA PHE A 47 21.44 12.93 -15.75
C PHE A 47 20.96 14.38 -15.56
N ALA A 48 21.39 15.28 -16.45
CA ALA A 48 20.97 16.66 -16.49
C ALA A 48 19.70 16.81 -17.36
N GLU A 49 18.57 17.08 -16.72
CA GLU A 49 17.24 17.09 -17.31
C GLU A 49 17.09 18.14 -18.42
N ASN A 50 17.55 19.38 -18.20
CA ASN A 50 17.35 20.47 -19.15
C ASN A 50 18.17 20.31 -20.44
N THR A 51 19.36 19.72 -20.35
CA THR A 51 20.24 19.47 -21.50
C THR A 51 20.09 18.07 -22.08
N GLN A 52 19.42 17.16 -21.38
CA GLN A 52 19.26 15.74 -21.73
C GLN A 52 20.62 15.02 -21.86
N GLU A 53 21.56 15.36 -20.98
CA GLU A 53 22.93 14.83 -20.98
C GLU A 53 23.20 13.93 -19.78
N LEU A 54 24.02 12.91 -20.01
CA LEU A 54 24.60 12.05 -18.98
C LEU A 54 26.02 12.54 -18.65
N LEU A 55 26.38 12.50 -17.37
CA LEU A 55 27.76 12.67 -16.94
C LEU A 55 28.50 11.35 -17.12
N LEU A 56 29.62 11.37 -17.83
CA LEU A 56 30.57 10.27 -17.91
C LEU A 56 31.83 10.59 -17.14
N GLN A 57 32.43 9.56 -16.55
CA GLN A 57 33.78 9.62 -16.00
C GLN A 57 34.77 8.91 -16.92
N ARG A 58 36.02 9.39 -16.97
CA ARG A 58 37.12 8.68 -17.62
C ARG A 58 37.92 7.95 -16.55
N ARG A 59 37.90 6.63 -16.60
CA ARG A 59 38.59 5.75 -15.66
C ARG A 59 40.08 6.08 -15.60
N ALA A 60 40.68 6.09 -14.41
CA ALA A 60 42.10 6.31 -14.25
C ALA A 60 42.93 5.20 -14.95
N ASP A 61 44.12 5.56 -15.45
CA ASP A 61 44.98 4.61 -16.19
C ASP A 61 45.49 3.44 -15.32
N CYS A 62 45.42 3.60 -13.99
CA CYS A 62 45.83 2.58 -13.03
C CYS A 62 44.72 1.56 -12.68
N LYS A 63 43.52 1.68 -13.24
CA LYS A 63 42.44 0.72 -13.00
C LYS A 63 42.74 -0.63 -13.63
N ASP A 64 42.32 -1.68 -12.93
CA ASP A 64 42.44 -3.08 -13.29
C ASP A 64 41.43 -3.53 -14.37
N SER A 65 40.33 -2.78 -14.53
CA SER A 65 39.36 -2.94 -15.61
C SER A 65 39.19 -1.64 -16.40
N TRP A 66 39.27 -1.75 -17.73
CA TRP A 66 39.01 -0.68 -18.71
C TRP A 66 39.74 0.65 -18.46
N PRO A 67 41.07 0.66 -18.22
CA PRO A 67 41.81 1.90 -17.94
C PRO A 67 41.72 2.91 -19.10
N GLY A 68 41.49 4.18 -18.75
CA GLY A 68 41.45 5.29 -19.71
C GLY A 68 40.15 5.42 -20.54
N LEU A 69 39.19 4.49 -20.40
CA LEU A 69 37.93 4.53 -21.12
C LEU A 69 36.88 5.40 -20.41
N TRP A 70 35.94 5.95 -21.19
CA TRP A 70 34.75 6.63 -20.69
C TRP A 70 33.70 5.62 -20.20
N ASP A 71 33.18 5.88 -19.01
CA ASP A 71 32.30 4.99 -18.26
C ASP A 71 31.21 5.79 -17.53
N ILE A 72 30.35 5.07 -16.81
CA ILE A 72 29.29 5.57 -15.94
C ILE A 72 29.75 6.67 -14.97
N SER A 73 28.82 7.50 -14.47
CA SER A 73 29.19 8.66 -13.66
C SER A 73 29.97 8.27 -12.40
N SER A 74 29.53 7.21 -11.72
CA SER A 74 30.26 6.61 -10.61
C SER A 74 29.90 5.13 -10.43
N ALA A 75 30.84 4.32 -9.96
CA ALA A 75 30.67 2.86 -9.80
C ALA A 75 31.48 2.29 -8.66
N GLY A 76 30.98 1.22 -8.03
CA GLY A 76 31.81 0.46 -7.11
C GLY A 76 31.16 -0.81 -6.58
N HIS A 77 31.97 -1.69 -5.99
CA HIS A 77 31.47 -2.93 -5.43
C HIS A 77 30.74 -2.66 -4.11
N ILE A 78 29.73 -3.46 -3.82
CA ILE A 78 29.10 -3.44 -2.50
C ILE A 78 29.94 -4.29 -1.56
N SER A 79 30.62 -3.63 -0.63
CA SER A 79 31.36 -4.28 0.45
C SER A 79 30.43 -5.19 1.28
N ALA A 80 30.97 -6.29 1.79
CA ALA A 80 30.20 -7.28 2.53
C ALA A 80 29.49 -6.64 3.73
N GLY A 81 28.15 -6.78 3.77
CA GLY A 81 27.30 -6.16 4.79
C GLY A 81 26.78 -4.74 4.49
N ASP A 82 27.31 -4.05 3.49
CA ASP A 82 26.80 -2.74 3.08
C ASP A 82 25.49 -2.85 2.30
N SER A 83 24.71 -1.76 2.33
CA SER A 83 23.52 -1.60 1.48
C SER A 83 23.88 -0.99 0.14
N SER A 84 23.11 -1.33 -0.89
CA SER A 84 23.31 -0.77 -2.23
C SER A 84 23.22 0.76 -2.25
N LEU A 85 22.31 1.37 -1.50
CA LEU A 85 22.15 2.82 -1.49
C LEU A 85 23.32 3.52 -0.78
N VAL A 86 23.81 2.95 0.33
CA VAL A 86 24.98 3.49 1.05
C VAL A 86 26.22 3.41 0.16
N THR A 87 26.41 2.29 -0.54
CA THR A 87 27.50 2.16 -1.53
C THR A 87 27.36 3.20 -2.64
N ALA A 88 26.18 3.34 -3.26
CA ALA A 88 25.95 4.33 -4.32
C ALA A 88 26.26 5.76 -3.87
N TRP A 89 25.89 6.10 -2.63
CA TRP A 89 26.20 7.39 -2.02
C TRP A 89 27.72 7.57 -1.78
N ARG A 90 28.37 6.55 -1.21
CA ARG A 90 29.81 6.57 -0.90
C ARG A 90 30.66 6.70 -2.16
N GLU A 91 30.42 5.86 -3.17
CA GLU A 91 31.18 5.88 -4.43
C GLU A 91 31.04 7.25 -5.13
N LEU A 92 29.82 7.80 -5.16
CA LEU A 92 29.59 9.12 -5.76
C LEU A 92 30.37 10.24 -5.03
N GLN A 93 30.48 10.15 -3.71
CA GLN A 93 31.26 11.08 -2.91
C GLN A 93 32.78 10.88 -3.11
N GLU A 94 33.25 9.64 -3.09
CA GLU A 94 34.68 9.31 -3.19
C GLU A 94 35.22 9.64 -4.58
N GLU A 95 34.54 9.19 -5.65
CA GLU A 95 35.01 9.36 -7.03
C GLU A 95 34.86 10.79 -7.54
N LEU A 96 33.73 11.45 -7.23
CA LEU A 96 33.36 12.75 -7.83
C LEU A 96 33.32 13.92 -6.83
N GLY A 97 33.32 13.67 -5.52
CA GLY A 97 33.14 14.69 -4.50
C GLY A 97 31.72 15.26 -4.44
N VAL A 98 30.72 14.50 -4.89
CA VAL A 98 29.31 14.92 -4.91
C VAL A 98 28.56 14.28 -3.74
N ILE A 99 28.01 15.10 -2.86
CA ILE A 99 27.28 14.68 -1.67
C ILE A 99 25.80 14.99 -1.87
N LEU A 100 24.98 13.94 -1.91
CA LEU A 100 23.54 14.03 -2.11
C LEU A 100 22.79 13.28 -1.02
N PRO A 101 21.57 13.72 -0.63
CA PRO A 101 20.71 12.98 0.26
C PRO A 101 20.13 11.73 -0.43
N LYS A 102 19.62 10.80 0.38
CA LYS A 102 19.07 9.52 -0.09
C LYS A 102 17.95 9.64 -1.13
N ASP A 103 17.19 10.73 -1.10
CA ASP A 103 16.14 11.03 -2.07
C ASP A 103 16.63 11.62 -3.38
N ALA A 104 17.93 11.76 -3.61
CA ALA A 104 18.44 12.02 -4.94
C ALA A 104 18.55 10.77 -5.81
N PHE A 105 18.56 9.58 -5.19
CA PHE A 105 18.92 8.32 -5.83
C PHE A 105 17.69 7.49 -6.19
N GLU A 106 17.40 7.35 -7.49
CA GLU A 106 16.36 6.46 -7.99
C GLU A 106 16.96 5.12 -8.43
N MET A 107 16.65 4.02 -7.74
CA MET A 107 17.00 2.70 -8.27
C MET A 107 16.09 2.36 -9.45
N ILE A 108 16.65 2.27 -10.64
CA ILE A 108 15.87 2.13 -11.89
C ILE A 108 15.81 0.70 -12.43
N PHE A 109 16.86 -0.11 -12.25
CA PHE A 109 16.86 -1.55 -12.56
C PHE A 109 18.13 -2.23 -12.02
N ILE A 110 18.13 -3.56 -12.05
CA ILE A 110 19.30 -4.41 -11.81
C ILE A 110 19.62 -5.16 -13.11
N PHE A 111 20.89 -5.33 -13.43
CA PHE A 111 21.33 -6.19 -14.53
C PHE A 111 22.56 -7.01 -14.16
N LEU A 112 22.72 -8.19 -14.78
CA LEU A 112 23.91 -9.01 -14.62
C LEU A 112 24.92 -8.66 -15.72
N GLN A 113 26.14 -8.27 -15.33
CA GLN A 113 27.29 -8.20 -16.21
C GLN A 113 28.11 -9.48 -16.05
N ASP A 114 28.09 -10.33 -17.07
CA ASP A 114 28.92 -11.54 -17.15
C ASP A 114 29.98 -11.32 -18.24
N CYS A 115 31.22 -11.07 -17.83
CA CYS A 115 32.32 -10.86 -18.74
C CYS A 115 33.63 -11.43 -18.21
N VAL A 116 34.52 -11.80 -19.13
CA VAL A 116 35.86 -12.29 -18.81
C VAL A 116 36.86 -11.36 -19.46
N ILE A 117 37.68 -10.69 -18.65
CA ILE A 117 38.70 -9.74 -19.10
C ILE A 117 40.10 -10.18 -18.64
N ASN A 118 41.13 -9.43 -19.03
CA ASN A 118 42.53 -9.67 -18.66
C ASN A 118 43.01 -11.10 -19.00
N ASP A 119 42.76 -11.53 -20.25
CA ASP A 119 43.15 -12.85 -20.78
C ASP A 119 42.66 -14.05 -19.96
N GLY A 120 41.44 -13.96 -19.41
CA GLY A 120 40.83 -15.06 -18.65
C GLY A 120 41.12 -15.04 -17.15
N LYS A 121 41.81 -14.02 -16.64
CA LYS A 121 42.22 -13.93 -15.22
C LYS A 121 41.24 -13.17 -14.34
N PHE A 122 40.27 -12.49 -14.95
CA PHE A 122 39.26 -11.70 -14.25
C PHE A 122 37.89 -12.11 -14.78
N ILE A 123 37.17 -12.91 -14.00
CA ILE A 123 35.82 -13.41 -14.31
C ILE A 123 34.83 -12.52 -13.54
N ASN A 124 34.20 -11.59 -14.23
CA ASN A 124 33.20 -10.71 -13.64
C ASN A 124 31.81 -11.32 -13.80
N LYS A 125 31.13 -11.59 -12.67
CA LYS A 125 29.74 -12.02 -12.62
C LYS A 125 28.96 -11.13 -11.66
N GLU A 126 28.76 -9.90 -12.09
CA GLU A 126 28.38 -8.81 -11.20
C GLU A 126 26.94 -8.37 -11.46
N PHE A 127 26.11 -8.45 -10.42
CA PHE A 127 24.80 -7.81 -10.40
C PHE A 127 24.98 -6.33 -10.11
N ASN A 128 24.58 -5.49 -11.05
CA ASN A 128 24.72 -4.04 -10.98
C ASN A 128 23.38 -3.40 -10.64
N ASP A 129 23.30 -2.82 -9.45
CA ASP A 129 22.16 -2.02 -8.99
C ASP A 129 22.30 -0.61 -9.58
N VAL A 130 21.44 -0.26 -10.53
CA VAL A 130 21.56 0.98 -11.29
C VAL A 130 20.70 2.07 -10.66
N TYR A 131 21.36 3.15 -10.25
CA TYR A 131 20.77 4.37 -9.73
C TYR A 131 20.84 5.51 -10.74
N LEU A 132 19.79 6.32 -10.78
CA LEU A 132 19.72 7.55 -11.54
C LEU A 132 19.52 8.74 -10.59
N VAL A 133 20.47 9.67 -10.62
CA VAL A 133 20.40 11.00 -10.02
C VAL A 133 20.00 11.97 -11.12
N THR A 134 18.85 12.63 -10.96
CA THR A 134 18.35 13.60 -11.94
C THR A 134 18.61 15.02 -11.44
N THR A 135 19.55 15.72 -12.08
CA THR A 135 19.83 17.15 -11.86
C THR A 135 19.05 18.00 -12.86
N LEU A 136 18.75 19.26 -12.54
CA LEU A 136 18.11 20.13 -13.52
C LEU A 136 19.09 20.53 -14.64
N ASP A 137 20.26 21.01 -14.24
CA ASP A 137 21.31 21.45 -15.15
C ASP A 137 22.60 20.64 -14.92
N PRO A 138 23.53 20.67 -15.89
CA PRO A 138 24.87 20.13 -15.71
C PRO A 138 25.59 20.74 -14.51
N ILE A 139 26.26 19.91 -13.71
CA ILE A 139 27.16 20.35 -12.64
C ILE A 139 28.38 20.98 -13.32
N PRO A 140 28.80 22.21 -12.94
CA PRO A 140 30.02 22.81 -13.48
C PRO A 140 31.23 21.89 -13.26
N LEU A 141 32.08 21.72 -14.28
CA LEU A 141 33.17 20.73 -14.23
C LEU A 141 34.18 21.04 -13.11
N GLU A 142 34.35 22.31 -12.75
CA GLU A 142 35.19 22.77 -11.65
C GLU A 142 34.62 22.50 -10.23
N ALA A 143 33.33 22.12 -10.14
CA ALA A 143 32.68 21.78 -8.88
C ALA A 143 33.05 20.38 -8.38
N PHE A 144 33.48 19.48 -9.27
CA PHE A 144 33.88 18.13 -8.92
C PHE A 144 35.22 18.11 -8.17
N THR A 145 35.35 17.14 -7.26
CA THR A 145 36.62 16.80 -6.62
C THR A 145 36.94 15.35 -6.96
N LEU A 146 37.72 15.15 -8.03
CA LEU A 146 38.01 13.83 -8.57
C LEU A 146 39.05 13.11 -7.73
N GLN A 147 38.79 11.85 -7.41
CA GLN A 147 39.80 10.96 -6.83
C GLN A 147 40.73 10.45 -7.93
N GLU A 148 41.98 10.93 -7.94
CA GLU A 148 42.94 10.69 -9.04
C GLU A 148 43.25 9.19 -9.29
N THR A 149 43.10 8.33 -8.28
CA THR A 149 43.30 6.87 -8.42
C THR A 149 42.14 6.17 -9.11
N GLU A 150 41.00 6.84 -9.22
CA GLU A 150 39.74 6.30 -9.75
C GLU A 150 39.34 7.00 -11.04
N VAL A 151 39.41 8.33 -11.06
CA VAL A 151 38.85 9.19 -12.10
C VAL A 151 39.88 10.19 -12.61
N SER A 152 40.06 10.22 -13.93
CA SER A 152 41.01 11.14 -14.59
C SER A 152 40.36 12.37 -15.23
N ALA A 153 39.07 12.28 -15.58
CA ALA A 153 38.29 13.38 -16.16
C ALA A 153 36.79 13.08 -16.08
N VAL A 154 35.96 14.10 -16.26
CA VAL A 154 34.51 13.96 -16.44
C VAL A 154 34.05 14.79 -17.66
N LYS A 155 32.97 14.35 -18.32
CA LYS A 155 32.33 15.10 -19.42
C LYS A 155 30.83 14.83 -19.47
N TYR A 156 30.07 15.77 -20.05
CA TYR A 156 28.68 15.55 -20.42
C TYR A 156 28.58 15.08 -21.88
N ILE A 157 27.61 14.21 -22.14
CA ILE A 157 27.25 13.73 -23.48
C ILE A 157 25.73 13.55 -23.54
N SER A 158 25.10 13.85 -24.67
CA SER A 158 23.65 13.57 -24.79
C SER A 158 23.39 12.06 -24.66
N TYR A 159 22.28 11.67 -24.02
CA TYR A 159 21.99 10.23 -23.83
C TYR A 159 21.81 9.50 -25.18
N GLU A 160 21.32 10.20 -26.21
CA GLU A 160 21.17 9.66 -27.57
C GLU A 160 22.53 9.42 -28.25
N GLU A 161 23.47 10.36 -28.10
CA GLU A 161 24.83 10.20 -28.61
C GLU A 161 25.57 9.10 -27.86
N TYR A 162 25.44 9.03 -26.53
CA TYR A 162 26.04 7.95 -25.74
C TYR A 162 25.53 6.58 -26.17
N ARG A 163 24.21 6.44 -26.36
CA ARG A 163 23.61 5.21 -26.92
C ARG A 163 24.18 4.88 -28.30
N SER A 164 24.40 5.89 -29.15
CA SER A 164 24.92 5.73 -30.51
C SER A 164 26.39 5.27 -30.53
N VAL A 165 27.24 5.82 -29.65
CA VAL A 165 28.65 5.40 -29.58
C VAL A 165 28.79 3.98 -29.02
N LEU A 166 27.99 3.61 -28.01
CA LEU A 166 27.93 2.23 -27.51
C LEU A 166 27.43 1.25 -28.58
N ALA A 167 26.38 1.61 -29.32
CA ALA A 167 25.85 0.79 -30.42
C ALA A 167 26.87 0.57 -31.56
N LYS A 168 27.85 1.46 -31.69
CA LYS A 168 28.95 1.37 -32.67
C LYS A 168 30.20 0.69 -32.11
N GLU A 169 30.18 0.29 -30.84
CA GLU A 169 31.31 -0.30 -30.12
C GLU A 169 32.56 0.62 -30.20
N ASP A 170 32.36 1.92 -29.96
CA ASP A 170 33.46 2.89 -29.96
C ASP A 170 34.52 2.52 -28.90
N PRO A 171 35.80 2.33 -29.28
CA PRO A 171 36.82 1.83 -28.37
C PRO A 171 37.23 2.82 -27.26
N GLU A 172 36.80 4.08 -27.31
CA GLU A 172 37.01 5.04 -26.20
C GLU A 172 36.06 4.83 -25.02
N TYR A 173 35.07 3.93 -25.13
CA TYR A 173 34.01 3.73 -24.15
C TYR A 173 33.97 2.29 -23.63
N VAL A 174 33.56 2.10 -22.37
CA VAL A 174 33.34 0.77 -21.79
C VAL A 174 32.20 0.08 -22.56
N PRO A 175 32.38 -1.17 -23.04
CA PRO A 175 31.45 -1.80 -23.96
C PRO A 175 30.22 -2.37 -23.25
N TYR A 176 29.18 -1.54 -23.09
CA TYR A 176 27.86 -1.98 -22.62
C TYR A 176 26.91 -2.34 -23.75
N ASP A 177 26.18 -3.45 -23.61
CA ASP A 177 25.19 -3.89 -24.61
C ASP A 177 23.88 -3.09 -24.52
N VAL A 178 23.71 -2.16 -25.47
CA VAL A 178 22.51 -1.32 -25.60
C VAL A 178 21.26 -2.08 -26.04
N ASN A 179 21.40 -3.29 -26.59
CA ASN A 179 20.27 -4.15 -26.97
C ASN A 179 19.89 -5.13 -25.84
N GLY A 180 20.78 -5.30 -24.84
CA GLY A 180 20.57 -6.09 -23.65
C GLY A 180 19.89 -5.32 -22.52
N GLN A 181 20.10 -5.78 -21.29
CA GLN A 181 19.47 -5.17 -20.09
C GLN A 181 19.92 -3.72 -19.86
N TYR A 182 21.13 -3.34 -20.28
CA TYR A 182 21.65 -1.99 -20.13
C TYR A 182 20.85 -0.95 -20.94
N GLY A 183 20.23 -1.38 -22.05
CA GLY A 183 19.33 -0.56 -22.85
C GLY A 183 18.14 0.05 -22.09
N LYS A 184 17.78 -0.53 -20.93
CA LYS A 184 16.72 -0.02 -20.04
C LYS A 184 16.97 1.40 -19.58
N LEU A 185 18.23 1.81 -19.35
CA LEU A 185 18.58 3.20 -18.98
C LEU A 185 18.00 4.19 -19.99
N PHE A 186 18.31 3.99 -21.27
CA PHE A 186 17.87 4.87 -22.35
C PHE A 186 16.35 4.83 -22.52
N HIS A 187 15.73 3.66 -22.40
CA HIS A 187 14.28 3.54 -22.49
C HIS A 187 13.56 4.30 -21.35
N ILE A 188 14.10 4.25 -20.12
CA ILE A 188 13.55 4.96 -18.97
C ILE A 188 13.64 6.48 -19.17
N ILE A 189 14.81 6.99 -19.59
CA ILE A 189 15.01 8.41 -19.91
C ILE A 189 14.07 8.84 -21.06
N GLU A 190 14.04 8.08 -22.15
CA GLU A 190 13.20 8.36 -23.32
C GLU A 190 11.71 8.44 -22.94
N ARG A 191 11.20 7.43 -22.23
CA ARG A 191 9.79 7.40 -21.81
C ARG A 191 9.42 8.56 -20.90
N ARG A 192 10.34 8.95 -20.00
CA ARG A 192 10.12 10.03 -19.02
C ARG A 192 10.00 11.41 -19.69
N TYR A 193 10.80 11.68 -20.72
CA TYR A 193 10.93 13.03 -21.29
C TYR A 193 10.37 13.20 -22.71
N ARG A 194 10.04 12.11 -23.42
CA ARG A 194 9.51 12.16 -24.80
C ARG A 194 7.98 12.07 -24.88
N GLU A 195 7.31 11.58 -23.83
CA GLU A 195 5.85 11.46 -23.83
C GLU A 195 5.14 12.83 -23.91
N SER A 196 4.20 12.96 -24.85
CA SER A 196 3.43 14.20 -25.00
C SER A 196 2.52 14.44 -23.80
N THR A 197 2.52 15.67 -23.28
CA THR A 197 1.59 16.17 -22.26
C THR A 197 0.14 15.78 -22.55
N VAL A 198 -0.29 15.79 -23.82
CA VAL A 198 -1.66 15.44 -24.23
C VAL A 198 -1.99 13.98 -23.94
N ALA A 199 -1.08 13.06 -24.26
CA ALA A 199 -1.28 11.63 -24.01
C ALA A 199 -1.35 11.34 -22.50
N ARG A 200 -0.46 11.96 -21.72
CA ARG A 200 -0.43 11.86 -20.25
C ARG A 200 -1.71 12.41 -19.62
N SER A 201 -2.19 13.56 -20.08
CA SER A 201 -3.47 14.14 -19.61
C SER A 201 -4.66 13.23 -19.91
N LEU A 202 -4.73 12.65 -21.11
CA LEU A 202 -5.83 11.75 -21.47
C LEU A 202 -5.83 10.47 -20.62
N ALA A 203 -4.65 9.91 -20.33
CA ALA A 203 -4.49 8.75 -19.46
C ALA A 203 -5.00 9.06 -18.04
N LEU A 204 -4.54 10.15 -17.43
CA LEU A 204 -4.99 10.57 -16.09
C LEU A 204 -6.50 10.87 -16.05
N GLN A 205 -7.06 11.50 -17.09
CA GLN A 205 -8.52 11.72 -17.19
C GLN A 205 -9.30 10.41 -17.27
N LYS A 206 -8.79 9.38 -17.96
CA LYS A 206 -9.40 8.05 -17.98
C LYS A 206 -9.36 7.42 -16.59
N GLN A 207 -8.23 7.53 -15.90
CA GLN A 207 -8.06 6.98 -14.55
C GLN A 207 -8.97 7.70 -13.53
N LEU A 208 -9.03 9.03 -13.57
CA LEU A 208 -9.87 9.87 -12.70
C LEU A 208 -11.37 9.62 -12.88
N ARG A 209 -11.84 9.36 -14.12
CA ARG A 209 -13.25 9.05 -14.39
C ARG A 209 -13.76 7.79 -13.70
N ARG A 210 -12.86 6.93 -13.22
CA ARG A 210 -13.22 5.79 -12.37
C ARG A 210 -13.66 6.20 -10.96
N TYR A 211 -13.46 7.46 -10.56
CA TYR A 211 -13.88 8.00 -9.27
C TYR A 211 -14.92 9.10 -9.45
N ALA A 212 -16.14 8.88 -8.96
CA ALA A 212 -17.18 9.90 -8.93
C ALA A 212 -16.89 10.91 -7.81
N PRO A 213 -16.68 12.21 -8.10
CA PRO A 213 -16.57 13.21 -7.05
C PRO A 213 -17.93 13.36 -6.33
N VAL A 214 -17.94 13.17 -5.00
CA VAL A 214 -19.18 13.23 -4.20
C VAL A 214 -18.99 14.13 -2.99
N SER A 215 -19.89 15.10 -2.81
CA SER A 215 -20.00 15.86 -1.56
C SER A 215 -20.64 14.99 -0.50
N LEU A 216 -19.90 14.68 0.57
CA LEU A 216 -20.45 14.03 1.75
C LEU A 216 -20.84 15.09 2.78
N ASP A 217 -22.07 15.57 2.65
CA ASP A 217 -22.70 16.42 3.65
C ASP A 217 -23.41 15.53 4.67
N ALA A 218 -23.14 15.74 5.96
CA ALA A 218 -23.90 15.11 7.04
C ALA A 218 -24.44 16.17 7.98
N GLU A 219 -25.68 15.99 8.41
CA GLU A 219 -26.28 16.90 9.39
C GLU A 219 -25.62 16.73 10.76
N LEU A 220 -25.28 17.85 11.39
CA LEU A 220 -24.79 17.88 12.78
C LEU A 220 -25.94 17.85 13.80
N THR A 221 -27.14 17.46 13.37
CA THR A 221 -28.35 17.46 14.19
C THR A 221 -28.17 16.51 15.38
N GLY A 222 -28.42 17.02 16.58
CA GLY A 222 -28.25 16.27 17.84
C GLY A 222 -26.86 16.36 18.47
N LEU A 223 -25.87 17.01 17.85
CA LEU A 223 -24.63 17.37 18.53
C LEU A 223 -24.83 18.57 19.46
N THR A 224 -24.32 18.48 20.68
CA THR A 224 -24.25 19.60 21.63
C THR A 224 -23.26 20.66 21.16
N ASP A 225 -23.36 21.90 21.67
CA ASP A 225 -22.39 22.95 21.35
C ASP A 225 -20.96 22.54 21.74
N ALA A 226 -20.82 21.89 22.91
CA ALA A 226 -19.56 21.32 23.36
C ALA A 226 -18.99 20.27 22.38
N ASP A 227 -19.83 19.36 21.86
CA ASP A 227 -19.35 18.35 20.91
C ASP A 227 -19.02 18.94 19.54
N ARG A 228 -19.66 20.05 19.15
CA ARG A 228 -19.30 20.81 17.94
C ARG A 228 -17.94 21.48 18.08
N GLU A 229 -17.64 22.05 19.25
CA GLU A 229 -16.31 22.59 19.56
C GLU A 229 -15.24 21.48 19.59
N ALA A 230 -15.55 20.34 20.20
CA ALA A 230 -14.67 19.18 20.20
C ALA A 230 -14.40 18.66 18.77
N LEU A 231 -15.41 18.65 17.90
CA LEU A 231 -15.30 18.23 16.50
C LEU A 231 -14.24 19.02 15.72
N VAL A 232 -14.09 20.33 15.95
CA VAL A 232 -13.04 21.17 15.34
C VAL A 232 -11.65 20.59 15.66
N LEU A 233 -11.43 20.24 16.93
CA LEU A 233 -10.16 19.69 17.40
C LEU A 233 -9.91 18.29 16.86
N LEU A 234 -10.96 17.48 16.75
CA LEU A 234 -10.89 16.12 16.20
C LEU A 234 -10.53 16.13 14.71
N VAL A 235 -11.13 17.00 13.90
CA VAL A 235 -10.75 17.16 12.49
C VAL A 235 -9.29 17.58 12.36
N ASN A 236 -8.81 18.48 13.23
CA ASN A 236 -7.41 18.87 13.25
C ASN A 236 -6.48 17.72 13.67
N ALA A 237 -6.91 16.85 14.59
CA ALA A 237 -6.15 15.65 14.97
C ALA A 237 -6.11 14.63 13.83
N ALA A 238 -7.23 14.41 13.13
CA ALA A 238 -7.31 13.55 11.96
C ALA A 238 -6.38 14.02 10.83
N LYS A 239 -6.28 15.33 10.57
CA LYS A 239 -5.31 15.89 9.61
C LYS A 239 -3.85 15.60 9.94
N VAL A 240 -3.52 15.33 11.21
CA VAL A 240 -2.18 14.88 11.58
C VAL A 240 -1.94 13.44 11.10
N MET A 241 -2.96 12.58 11.12
CA MET A 241 -2.87 11.20 10.64
C MET A 241 -2.51 11.15 9.16
N ASP A 242 -3.04 12.06 8.33
CA ASP A 242 -2.63 12.22 6.93
C ASP A 242 -1.12 12.37 6.80
N THR A 243 -0.51 13.24 7.62
CA THR A 243 0.94 13.51 7.55
C THR A 243 1.75 12.28 7.91
N ILE A 244 1.34 11.54 8.95
CA ILE A 244 2.01 10.30 9.36
C ILE A 244 1.83 9.24 8.27
N PHE A 245 0.63 9.09 7.72
CA PHE A 245 0.34 8.12 6.68
C PHE A 245 1.16 8.36 5.41
N TYR A 246 1.31 9.61 4.96
CA TYR A 246 2.20 9.92 3.83
C TYR A 246 3.63 9.42 4.09
N LEU A 247 4.15 9.61 5.30
CA LEU A 247 5.46 9.10 5.70
C LEU A 247 5.51 7.57 5.76
N GLN A 248 4.44 6.91 6.21
CA GLN A 248 4.36 5.45 6.28
C GLN A 248 4.35 4.81 4.89
N VAL A 249 3.64 5.42 3.93
CA VAL A 249 3.60 4.97 2.53
C VAL A 249 4.99 5.04 1.90
N TRP A 250 5.65 6.20 2.00
CA TRP A 250 6.97 6.42 1.44
C TRP A 250 7.62 7.68 2.02
N TYR A 251 8.91 7.60 2.38
CA TYR A 251 9.57 8.63 3.18
C TYR A 251 9.56 10.05 2.56
N SER A 252 9.67 10.16 1.23
CA SER A 252 9.68 11.45 0.50
C SER A 252 8.31 11.82 -0.08
N ASN A 253 7.26 11.05 0.23
CA ASN A 253 5.91 11.31 -0.22
C ASN A 253 5.37 12.68 0.24
N PRO A 254 5.67 13.18 1.46
CA PRO A 254 5.28 14.54 1.86
C PRO A 254 5.87 15.62 0.93
N ALA A 255 7.12 15.46 0.49
CA ALA A 255 7.75 16.42 -0.42
C ALA A 255 7.08 16.41 -1.80
N LEU A 256 6.75 15.22 -2.32
CA LEU A 256 6.00 15.09 -3.56
C LEU A 256 4.60 15.70 -3.45
N ARG A 257 3.86 15.43 -2.36
CA ARG A 257 2.54 16.03 -2.09
C ARG A 257 2.60 17.54 -2.17
N ASP A 258 3.52 18.14 -1.42
CA ASP A 258 3.60 19.60 -1.28
C ASP A 258 3.96 20.23 -2.63
N TRP A 259 4.90 19.62 -3.35
CA TRP A 259 5.24 20.04 -4.71
C TRP A 259 4.04 20.00 -5.66
N LEU A 260 3.34 18.87 -5.75
CA LEU A 260 2.18 18.72 -6.65
C LEU A 260 1.07 19.70 -6.29
N LYS A 261 0.85 19.94 -4.99
CA LYS A 261 -0.15 20.89 -4.52
C LYS A 261 0.19 22.33 -4.91
N GLU A 262 1.43 22.74 -4.71
CA GLU A 262 1.90 24.09 -5.04
C GLU A 262 1.87 24.36 -6.55
N HIS A 263 2.06 23.32 -7.37
CA HIS A 263 2.10 23.42 -8.83
C HIS A 263 0.79 22.98 -9.51
N ALA A 264 -0.26 22.66 -8.75
CA ALA A 264 -1.50 22.12 -9.30
C ALA A 264 -2.16 23.04 -10.34
N ASP A 265 -1.98 24.36 -10.21
CA ASP A 265 -2.57 25.35 -11.11
C ASP A 265 -1.62 25.77 -12.27
N ALA A 266 -0.44 25.14 -12.40
CA ALA A 266 0.54 25.49 -13.42
C ALA A 266 0.12 25.05 -14.84
N SER A 267 -0.56 23.92 -14.96
CA SER A 267 -1.09 23.41 -16.22
C SER A 267 -2.27 22.45 -15.99
N GLU A 268 -3.03 22.13 -17.04
CA GLU A 268 -4.09 21.11 -16.95
C GLU A 268 -3.52 19.73 -16.57
N LEU A 269 -2.32 19.40 -17.06
CA LEU A 269 -1.66 18.15 -16.68
C LEU A 269 -1.34 18.15 -15.17
N ASP A 270 -0.80 19.24 -14.63
CA ASP A 270 -0.42 19.30 -13.21
C ASP A 270 -1.64 19.28 -12.30
N LYS A 271 -2.75 19.88 -12.72
CA LYS A 271 -4.04 19.76 -12.05
C LYS A 271 -4.51 18.30 -11.98
N LEU A 272 -4.42 17.57 -13.10
CA LEU A 272 -4.80 16.16 -13.15
C LEU A 272 -3.88 15.28 -12.29
N LYS A 273 -2.56 15.55 -12.28
CA LYS A 273 -1.60 14.87 -11.40
C LYS A 273 -1.99 15.07 -9.93
N TRP A 274 -2.25 16.31 -9.53
CA TRP A 274 -2.66 16.62 -8.16
C TRP A 274 -3.99 15.93 -7.79
N MET A 275 -5.00 16.01 -8.65
CA MET A 275 -6.30 15.38 -8.40
C MET A 275 -6.17 13.86 -8.19
N TYR A 276 -5.38 13.19 -9.03
CA TYR A 276 -5.21 11.74 -8.92
C TYR A 276 -4.29 11.33 -7.77
N TYR A 277 -3.26 12.14 -7.48
CA TYR A 277 -2.43 11.98 -6.29
C TYR A 277 -3.26 12.08 -5.00
N VAL A 278 -4.18 13.05 -4.88
CA VAL A 278 -5.02 13.21 -3.68
C VAL A 278 -5.85 11.95 -3.40
N ILE A 279 -6.39 11.30 -4.45
CA ILE A 279 -7.16 10.06 -4.31
C ILE A 279 -6.26 8.92 -3.84
N ASN A 280 -5.09 8.74 -4.47
CA ASN A 280 -4.21 7.59 -4.18
C ASN A 280 -3.27 7.81 -2.98
N LYS A 281 -3.16 9.05 -2.48
CA LYS A 281 -2.22 9.51 -1.46
C LYS A 281 -0.75 9.14 -1.72
N SER A 282 -0.42 8.84 -2.98
CA SER A 282 0.88 8.32 -3.41
C SER A 282 0.99 8.44 -4.94
N PRO A 283 2.19 8.27 -5.54
CA PRO A 283 2.35 8.24 -7.00
C PRO A 283 1.89 6.93 -7.66
N TRP A 284 1.34 5.98 -6.89
CA TRP A 284 0.91 4.66 -7.37
C TRP A 284 -0.61 4.53 -7.39
N SER A 285 -1.15 3.92 -8.43
CA SER A 285 -2.59 3.77 -8.60
C SER A 285 -3.14 2.58 -7.80
N CYS A 286 -4.08 2.85 -6.89
CA CYS A 286 -4.75 1.83 -6.08
C CYS A 286 -5.64 0.88 -6.90
N LEU A 287 -6.07 1.29 -8.11
CA LEU A 287 -6.89 0.48 -9.00
C LEU A 287 -6.09 -0.23 -10.10
N ASP A 288 -4.81 0.09 -10.25
CA ASP A 288 -3.93 -0.49 -11.28
C ASP A 288 -2.73 -1.19 -10.61
N GLU A 289 -2.98 -2.03 -9.60
CA GLU A 289 -1.95 -2.87 -8.97
C GLU A 289 -0.70 -2.11 -8.46
N ASN A 290 -0.90 -0.88 -7.98
CA ASN A 290 0.18 0.03 -7.57
C ASN A 290 1.16 0.42 -8.70
N GLU A 291 0.73 0.39 -9.97
CA GLU A 291 1.50 0.99 -11.05
C GLU A 291 1.68 2.50 -10.82
N ALA A 292 2.91 2.99 -10.98
CA ALA A 292 3.20 4.41 -10.86
C ALA A 292 2.62 5.19 -12.05
N PHE A 293 1.82 6.22 -11.76
CA PHE A 293 1.27 7.14 -12.78
C PHE A 293 2.07 8.45 -12.88
N LEU A 294 3.05 8.64 -12.00
CA LEU A 294 4.04 9.72 -12.02
C LEU A 294 5.43 9.13 -12.24
N THR A 295 6.38 9.99 -12.61
CA THR A 295 7.82 9.68 -12.61
C THR A 295 8.61 10.71 -11.81
N THR A 296 9.89 10.46 -11.53
CA THR A 296 10.78 11.43 -10.88
C THR A 296 10.82 12.80 -11.57
N ALA A 297 10.56 12.90 -12.89
CA ALA A 297 10.44 14.19 -13.59
C ALA A 297 9.25 15.04 -13.10
N ASP A 298 8.24 14.42 -12.50
CA ASP A 298 7.09 15.11 -11.92
C ASP A 298 7.31 15.50 -10.44
N SER A 299 8.45 15.11 -9.87
CA SER A 299 8.74 15.24 -8.43
C SER A 299 9.34 16.60 -8.06
N ALA A 300 9.46 16.80 -6.74
CA ALA A 300 9.97 18.01 -6.12
C ALA A 300 11.40 18.35 -6.56
N ILE A 301 11.64 19.62 -6.86
CA ILE A 301 12.98 20.17 -7.07
C ILE A 301 13.55 20.62 -5.73
N LYS A 302 14.78 20.23 -5.42
CA LYS A 302 15.50 20.62 -4.21
C LYS A 302 16.85 21.22 -4.56
N LEU A 303 17.20 22.33 -3.91
CA LEU A 303 18.49 23.00 -4.05
C LEU A 303 19.43 22.61 -2.89
N LEU A 304 20.64 22.19 -3.24
CA LEU A 304 21.72 21.86 -2.30
C LEU A 304 22.96 22.72 -2.60
N PRO A 305 23.15 23.82 -1.87
CA PRO A 305 24.30 24.73 -2.05
C PRO A 305 25.66 24.08 -1.77
N GLU A 306 25.69 23.02 -0.97
CA GLU A 306 26.92 22.42 -0.45
C GLU A 306 27.14 20.99 -0.93
N ALA A 307 26.42 20.57 -1.98
CA ALA A 307 26.55 19.22 -2.56
C ALA A 307 27.91 18.97 -3.23
N THR A 308 28.65 20.02 -3.60
CA THR A 308 29.91 19.95 -4.34
C THR A 308 30.84 21.12 -3.95
N ARG A 309 32.00 21.24 -4.58
CA ARG A 309 32.87 22.41 -4.40
C ARG A 309 32.14 23.68 -4.86
N ARG A 310 32.24 24.75 -4.06
CA ARG A 310 31.63 26.04 -4.40
C ARG A 310 32.23 26.61 -5.69
N VAL A 311 31.37 26.98 -6.62
CA VAL A 311 31.71 27.63 -7.89
C VAL A 311 31.16 29.06 -7.88
N SER A 312 31.95 30.02 -8.34
CA SER A 312 31.53 31.43 -8.36
C SER A 312 30.27 31.60 -9.22
N HIS A 313 29.28 32.33 -8.71
CA HIS A 313 28.00 32.61 -9.39
C HIS A 313 27.07 31.42 -9.64
N TRP A 314 27.40 30.23 -9.14
CA TRP A 314 26.50 29.06 -9.14
C TRP A 314 25.90 28.87 -7.75
N LYS A 315 24.58 28.66 -7.66
CA LYS A 315 23.83 28.64 -6.39
C LYS A 315 23.92 27.31 -5.65
N GLY A 316 24.41 26.27 -6.32
CA GLY A 316 24.38 24.89 -5.84
C GLY A 316 23.66 23.97 -6.81
N LEU A 317 23.57 22.70 -6.40
CA LEU A 317 23.00 21.64 -7.20
C LEU A 317 21.48 21.58 -7.01
N GLU A 318 20.74 21.70 -8.11
CA GLU A 318 19.30 21.45 -8.14
C GLU A 318 19.04 20.03 -8.66
N TYR A 319 18.27 19.24 -7.92
CA TYR A 319 17.95 17.85 -8.27
C TYR A 319 16.47 17.53 -8.01
N ARG A 320 15.99 16.47 -8.67
CA ARG A 320 14.65 15.90 -8.46
C ARG A 320 14.68 14.90 -7.31
N ALA A 321 13.76 15.03 -6.36
CA ALA A 321 13.54 14.01 -5.35
C ALA A 321 13.01 12.72 -6.02
N ALA A 322 13.86 11.70 -6.09
CA ALA A 322 13.58 10.40 -6.66
C ALA A 322 12.48 9.66 -5.90
N PHE A 323 11.67 8.88 -6.61
CA PHE A 323 10.82 7.85 -6.03
C PHE A 323 10.85 6.59 -6.88
N PRO A 324 10.67 5.40 -6.28
CA PRO A 324 10.77 4.16 -7.02
C PRO A 324 9.53 3.95 -7.90
N MET A 325 9.74 3.50 -9.14
CA MET A 325 8.64 3.17 -10.05
C MET A 325 7.77 2.03 -9.53
N LEU A 326 8.36 1.08 -8.80
CA LEU A 326 7.65 0.04 -8.07
C LEU A 326 7.47 0.48 -6.62
N LYS A 327 6.24 0.38 -6.12
CA LYS A 327 5.94 0.66 -4.73
C LYS A 327 6.75 -0.30 -3.83
N PRO A 328 7.51 0.20 -2.84
CA PRO A 328 8.28 -0.66 -1.94
C PRO A 328 7.34 -1.58 -1.15
N PRO A 329 7.60 -2.90 -1.10
CA PRO A 329 6.67 -3.84 -0.45
C PRO A 329 6.55 -3.62 1.06
N GLY A 330 7.63 -3.19 1.71
CA GLY A 330 7.65 -2.82 3.13
C GLY A 330 7.25 -1.36 3.39
N ALA A 331 6.77 -0.65 2.38
CA ALA A 331 6.52 0.80 2.41
C ALA A 331 7.70 1.56 3.04
N ASN A 332 7.47 2.37 4.07
CA ASN A 332 8.52 3.01 4.87
C ASN A 332 8.61 2.45 6.31
N PHE A 333 8.19 1.19 6.51
CA PHE A 333 8.27 0.54 7.83
C PHE A 333 9.56 -0.24 8.07
N TYR A 334 10.28 -0.52 6.98
CA TYR A 334 11.51 -1.31 6.96
C TYR A 334 12.55 -0.60 6.09
N PRO A 335 13.85 -0.92 6.25
CA PRO A 335 14.85 -0.45 5.31
C PRO A 335 14.49 -0.95 3.89
N PRO A 336 14.61 -0.10 2.86
CA PRO A 336 14.09 -0.39 1.52
C PRO A 336 14.80 -1.56 0.82
N ASP A 337 16.01 -1.89 1.26
CA ASP A 337 16.85 -2.99 0.74
C ASP A 337 16.75 -4.27 1.57
N MET A 338 16.03 -4.24 2.70
CA MET A 338 15.90 -5.37 3.61
C MET A 338 15.04 -6.47 2.97
N ASP A 339 15.59 -7.67 2.88
CA ASP A 339 14.84 -8.85 2.45
C ASP A 339 14.27 -9.65 3.64
N LYS A 340 13.39 -10.60 3.34
CA LYS A 340 12.76 -11.44 4.37
C LYS A 340 13.77 -12.29 5.13
N ARG A 341 14.84 -12.76 4.49
CA ARG A 341 15.83 -13.65 5.11
C ARG A 341 16.66 -12.87 6.12
N GLU A 342 17.07 -11.66 5.79
CA GLU A 342 17.78 -10.77 6.70
C GLU A 342 16.94 -10.49 7.95
N PHE A 343 15.67 -10.12 7.77
CA PHE A 343 14.76 -9.88 8.89
C PHE A 343 14.62 -11.13 9.78
N GLU A 344 14.44 -12.31 9.18
CA GLU A 344 14.28 -13.56 9.95
C GLU A 344 15.57 -13.95 10.71
N LEU A 345 16.75 -13.77 10.10
CA LEU A 345 18.02 -14.01 10.78
C LEU A 345 18.22 -13.06 11.96
N TRP A 346 17.99 -11.76 11.74
CA TRP A 346 18.05 -10.76 12.81
C TRP A 346 17.04 -11.06 13.91
N LYS A 347 15.77 -11.29 13.58
CA LYS A 347 14.70 -11.62 14.53
C LYS A 347 15.05 -12.87 15.35
N SER A 348 15.62 -13.91 14.73
CA SER A 348 16.01 -15.13 15.44
C SER A 348 17.12 -14.91 16.48
N SER A 349 17.88 -13.82 16.37
CA SER A 349 18.90 -13.43 17.35
C SER A 349 18.36 -12.65 18.54
N LEU A 350 17.09 -12.21 18.49
CA LEU A 350 16.43 -11.40 19.53
C LEU A 350 15.81 -12.27 20.64
N THR A 351 15.57 -11.66 21.81
CA THR A 351 14.76 -12.29 22.88
C THR A 351 13.29 -12.42 22.45
N ALA A 352 12.51 -13.27 23.13
CA ALA A 352 11.09 -13.46 22.79
C ALA A 352 10.28 -12.15 22.78
N ASP A 353 10.48 -11.29 23.79
CA ASP A 353 9.80 -9.98 23.88
C ASP A 353 10.20 -9.06 22.71
N GLN A 354 11.48 -9.05 22.35
CA GLN A 354 11.97 -8.27 21.20
C GLN A 354 11.48 -8.83 19.85
N GLN A 355 11.29 -10.15 19.73
CA GLN A 355 10.67 -10.74 18.55
C GLN A 355 9.21 -10.32 18.42
N GLN A 356 8.49 -10.25 19.54
CA GLN A 356 7.13 -9.72 19.57
C GLN A 356 7.12 -8.24 19.16
N ASP A 357 8.03 -7.42 19.66
CA ASP A 357 8.13 -6.01 19.25
C ASP A 357 8.49 -5.86 17.76
N ALA A 358 9.41 -6.69 17.25
CA ALA A 358 9.83 -6.68 15.85
C ALA A 358 8.69 -7.06 14.90
N THR A 359 7.80 -7.96 15.32
CA THR A 359 6.65 -8.44 14.52
C THR A 359 5.34 -7.74 14.86
N GLY A 360 5.33 -6.89 15.89
CA GLY A 360 4.14 -6.17 16.34
C GLY A 360 3.75 -5.00 15.43
N PHE A 361 2.52 -4.54 15.64
CA PHE A 361 1.85 -3.51 14.84
C PHE A 361 2.50 -2.13 14.90
N PHE A 362 3.04 -1.75 16.06
CA PHE A 362 3.31 -0.34 16.38
C PHE A 362 4.79 0.04 16.43
N ASN A 363 5.63 -0.73 15.74
CA ASN A 363 7.08 -0.49 15.67
C ASN A 363 7.58 -0.60 14.23
N ILE A 364 8.50 0.27 13.83
CA ILE A 364 9.23 0.15 12.56
C ILE A 364 10.60 -0.48 12.79
N ILE A 365 11.22 -0.94 11.70
CA ILE A 365 12.58 -1.46 11.68
C ILE A 365 13.46 -0.49 10.90
N LYS A 366 14.65 -0.21 11.42
CA LYS A 366 15.63 0.69 10.81
C LYS A 366 17.04 0.10 10.87
N ARG A 367 17.95 0.66 10.07
CA ARG A 367 19.39 0.36 10.10
C ARG A 367 20.19 1.40 10.87
N HIS A 368 21.22 1.00 11.60
CA HIS A 368 22.14 1.96 12.21
C HIS A 368 22.96 2.69 11.14
N SER A 369 23.34 2.00 10.07
CA SER A 369 24.08 2.59 8.93
C SER A 369 23.35 3.77 8.26
N GLU A 370 22.01 3.74 8.18
CA GLU A 370 21.21 4.81 7.56
C GLU A 370 21.24 6.13 8.36
N PHE A 371 21.46 6.10 9.68
CA PHE A 371 21.59 7.32 10.48
C PHE A 371 22.83 8.16 10.11
N GLY A 372 23.89 7.53 9.61
CA GLY A 372 25.09 8.22 9.12
C GLY A 372 24.79 9.14 7.93
N LEU A 373 23.88 8.70 7.04
CA LEU A 373 23.49 9.46 5.85
C LEU A 373 22.67 10.72 6.20
N GLU A 374 21.82 10.65 7.22
CA GLU A 374 20.99 11.80 7.65
C GLU A 374 21.77 12.81 8.51
N SER A 375 22.72 12.32 9.33
CA SER A 375 23.51 13.17 10.22
C SER A 375 24.63 13.95 9.51
N SER A 376 25.20 13.43 8.40
CA SER A 376 26.25 14.10 7.63
C SER A 376 25.82 15.43 6.97
N LEU A 377 24.51 15.68 6.92
CA LEU A 377 23.89 16.93 6.44
C LEU A 377 23.54 17.91 7.59
N SER A 378 23.79 17.53 8.85
CA SER A 378 23.50 18.33 10.06
C SER A 378 24.75 18.45 10.94
N HIS A 379 25.11 19.67 11.37
CA HIS A 379 26.38 19.95 12.08
C HIS A 379 26.54 19.33 13.51
N ASP A 380 25.69 18.40 13.93
CA ASP A 380 25.75 17.79 15.26
C ASP A 380 26.45 16.41 15.24
N THR A 381 27.77 16.42 15.02
CA THR A 381 28.63 15.23 15.10
C THR A 381 29.04 14.89 16.53
N ALA A 382 28.09 14.77 17.46
CA ALA A 382 28.39 14.46 18.86
C ALA A 382 27.43 13.42 19.43
N ASN A 383 27.56 12.14 19.00
CA ASN A 383 27.31 10.89 19.77
C ASN A 383 27.11 9.63 18.89
N ILE A 384 27.84 9.44 17.78
CA ILE A 384 27.55 8.33 16.85
C ILE A 384 28.42 7.07 17.04
N THR A 385 29.46 7.10 17.88
CA THR A 385 30.41 5.97 17.99
C THR A 385 30.46 5.32 19.38
N GLN A 386 29.33 4.87 19.92
CA GLN A 386 29.36 4.07 21.17
C GLN A 386 28.51 2.79 21.22
N HIS A 387 27.85 2.36 20.13
CA HIS A 387 27.11 1.09 20.13
C HIS A 387 27.54 0.03 19.10
N LEU A 388 28.56 0.29 18.27
CA LEU A 388 29.04 -0.68 17.27
C LEU A 388 30.25 -1.49 17.73
N VAL A 389 30.17 -2.11 18.90
CA VAL A 389 31.12 -3.17 19.27
C VAL A 389 30.32 -4.38 19.74
N GLY A 390 30.00 -5.28 18.81
CA GLY A 390 29.56 -6.65 19.12
C GLY A 390 28.22 -7.14 18.56
N SER A 391 27.45 -6.32 17.84
CA SER A 391 26.25 -6.79 17.13
C SER A 391 26.62 -7.28 15.73
N THR A 392 26.25 -8.51 15.37
CA THR A 392 26.40 -9.06 14.01
C THR A 392 25.31 -8.60 13.04
N HIS A 393 24.36 -7.77 13.49
CA HIS A 393 23.21 -7.31 12.70
C HIS A 393 23.03 -5.79 12.82
N ASP A 394 22.70 -5.12 11.72
CA ASP A 394 22.54 -3.66 11.60
C ASP A 394 21.10 -3.15 11.90
N LEU A 395 20.15 -4.06 12.07
CA LEU A 395 18.73 -3.74 12.28
C LEU A 395 18.39 -3.46 13.76
N TYR A 396 17.48 -2.51 13.99
CA TYR A 396 16.91 -2.22 15.32
C TYR A 396 15.44 -1.75 15.24
N ILE A 397 14.75 -1.82 16.37
CA ILE A 397 13.31 -1.53 16.52
C ILE A 397 13.11 -0.07 16.95
N VAL A 398 12.17 0.64 16.32
CA VAL A 398 11.74 1.99 16.71
C VAL A 398 10.22 2.05 16.93
N PRO A 399 9.75 2.34 18.15
CA PRO A 399 8.33 2.53 18.43
C PRO A 399 7.73 3.74 17.73
N PHE A 400 6.45 3.69 17.35
CA PHE A 400 5.76 4.81 16.69
C PHE A 400 5.85 6.15 17.44
N PRO A 401 5.71 6.24 18.79
CA PRO A 401 5.88 7.50 19.53
C PRO A 401 7.28 8.09 19.44
N GLN A 402 8.29 7.28 19.15
CA GLN A 402 9.64 7.76 18.88
C GLN A 402 9.76 8.24 17.43
N GLU A 403 9.28 7.45 16.47
CA GLU A 403 9.37 7.78 15.04
C GLU A 403 8.56 9.03 14.67
N TYR A 404 7.30 9.07 15.08
CA TYR A 404 6.35 10.11 14.68
C TYR A 404 6.11 11.15 15.79
N LYS A 405 7.05 11.27 16.73
CA LYS A 405 6.96 12.07 17.95
C LYS A 405 6.34 13.47 17.79
N PRO A 406 6.79 14.35 16.88
CA PRO A 406 6.22 15.70 16.78
C PRO A 406 4.74 15.68 16.37
N TYR A 407 4.35 14.73 15.52
CA TYR A 407 2.99 14.58 15.05
C TYR A 407 2.09 13.96 16.12
N LEU A 408 2.52 12.86 16.73
CA LEU A 408 1.76 12.17 17.76
C LEU A 408 1.55 13.02 19.02
N LYS A 409 2.55 13.83 19.39
CA LYS A 409 2.39 14.83 20.47
C LYS A 409 1.30 15.84 20.12
N LYS A 410 1.32 16.40 18.91
CA LYS A 410 0.29 17.36 18.46
C LYS A 410 -1.11 16.74 18.44
N ALA A 411 -1.24 15.53 17.92
CA ALA A 411 -2.51 14.80 17.90
C ALA A 411 -3.00 14.52 19.34
N SER A 412 -2.12 14.04 20.22
CA SER A 412 -2.40 13.82 21.64
C SER A 412 -2.93 15.08 22.33
N GLU A 413 -2.27 16.23 22.16
CA GLU A 413 -2.73 17.51 22.73
C GLU A 413 -4.11 17.95 22.23
N LEU A 414 -4.43 17.72 20.96
CA LEU A 414 -5.74 18.01 20.39
C LEU A 414 -6.83 17.08 20.95
N LEU A 415 -6.53 15.79 21.06
CA LEU A 415 -7.45 14.80 21.64
C LEU A 415 -7.72 15.06 23.12
N GLN A 416 -6.71 15.43 23.91
CA GLN A 416 -6.90 15.80 25.32
C GLN A 416 -7.88 16.97 25.45
N LYS A 417 -7.65 18.04 24.68
CA LYS A 417 -8.53 19.23 24.68
C LYS A 417 -9.95 18.89 24.24
N ALA A 418 -10.11 18.07 23.20
CA ALA A 418 -11.42 17.62 22.74
C ALA A 418 -12.15 16.82 23.84
N GLY A 419 -11.43 15.93 24.54
CA GLY A 419 -11.95 15.18 25.69
C GLY A 419 -12.31 16.06 26.89
N ASP A 420 -11.62 17.18 27.10
CA ASP A 420 -11.96 18.14 28.15
C ASP A 420 -13.24 18.91 27.87
N ILE A 421 -13.54 19.16 26.59
CA ILE A 421 -14.70 19.94 26.14
C ILE A 421 -15.96 19.07 26.02
N THR A 422 -15.86 17.87 25.45
CA THR A 422 -17.04 17.04 25.14
C THR A 422 -17.92 16.80 26.37
N SER A 423 -19.24 16.76 26.12
CA SER A 423 -20.24 16.48 27.15
C SER A 423 -20.43 14.99 27.43
N SER A 424 -19.99 14.10 26.52
CA SER A 424 -20.14 12.66 26.67
C SER A 424 -19.01 12.05 27.51
N SER A 425 -19.36 11.32 28.56
CA SER A 425 -18.39 10.66 29.44
C SER A 425 -17.63 9.52 28.74
N SER A 426 -18.30 8.78 27.85
CA SER A 426 -17.68 7.69 27.08
C SER A 426 -16.71 8.25 26.03
N LEU A 427 -17.10 9.33 25.33
CA LEU A 427 -16.23 10.01 24.38
C LEU A 427 -15.03 10.64 25.10
N LYS A 428 -15.24 11.29 26.24
CA LYS A 428 -14.15 11.82 27.08
C LYS A 428 -13.13 10.75 27.44
N ARG A 429 -13.60 9.59 27.92
CA ARG A 429 -12.73 8.44 28.25
C ARG A 429 -11.94 7.97 27.02
N LEU A 430 -12.59 7.82 25.87
CA LEU A 430 -11.93 7.44 24.62
C LEU A 430 -10.84 8.46 24.24
N LEU A 431 -11.18 9.75 24.18
CA LEU A 431 -10.26 10.77 23.71
C LEU A 431 -9.03 10.92 24.62
N HIS A 432 -9.21 10.89 25.95
CA HIS A 432 -8.12 10.95 26.91
C HIS A 432 -7.24 9.70 26.88
N SER A 433 -7.84 8.51 26.84
CA SER A 433 -7.08 7.25 26.77
C SER A 433 -6.33 7.10 25.44
N LYS A 434 -6.96 7.47 24.31
CA LYS A 434 -6.30 7.45 23.00
C LYS A 434 -5.17 8.46 22.92
N ALA A 435 -5.34 9.66 23.46
CA ALA A 435 -4.26 10.64 23.56
C ALA A 435 -3.02 10.10 24.32
N ASN A 436 -3.24 9.33 25.38
CA ASN A 436 -2.17 8.67 26.12
C ASN A 436 -1.52 7.55 25.29
N ALA A 437 -2.33 6.72 24.62
CA ALA A 437 -1.87 5.62 23.77
C ALA A 437 -0.93 6.08 22.64
N LEU A 438 -1.26 7.20 21.99
CA LEU A 438 -0.39 7.81 20.96
C LEU A 438 1.03 8.16 21.48
N CYS A 439 1.18 8.34 22.80
CA CYS A 439 2.46 8.66 23.44
C CYS A 439 3.13 7.44 24.09
N SER A 440 2.36 6.45 24.58
CA SER A 440 2.88 5.27 25.28
C SER A 440 3.16 4.08 24.35
N ASN A 441 2.61 4.08 23.14
CA ASN A 441 2.57 2.94 22.21
C ASN A 441 1.70 1.75 22.65
N ASP A 442 0.90 1.91 23.71
CA ASP A 442 -0.03 0.88 24.19
C ASP A 442 -1.48 1.33 23.99
N TYR A 443 -2.16 0.66 23.08
CA TYR A 443 -3.51 1.00 22.64
C TYR A 443 -4.61 0.21 23.35
N TYR A 444 -4.27 -0.79 24.19
CA TYR A 444 -5.22 -1.74 24.76
C TYR A 444 -6.41 -1.08 25.46
N GLU A 445 -6.14 -0.21 26.44
CA GLU A 445 -7.21 0.48 27.18
C GLU A 445 -8.01 1.46 26.31
N SER A 446 -7.37 2.08 25.32
CA SER A 446 -8.01 3.03 24.43
C SER A 446 -8.95 2.37 23.43
N ASP A 447 -8.62 1.16 22.97
CA ASP A 447 -9.48 0.40 22.06
C ASP A 447 -10.67 -0.23 22.79
N ILE A 448 -10.49 -0.65 24.05
CA ILE A 448 -11.65 -1.00 24.90
C ILE A 448 -12.57 0.20 25.08
N ALA A 449 -12.02 1.40 25.37
CA ALA A 449 -12.83 2.61 25.48
C ALA A 449 -13.54 2.98 24.16
N TRP A 450 -12.95 2.64 23.01
CA TRP A 450 -13.56 2.82 21.69
C TRP A 450 -14.71 1.83 21.43
N MET A 451 -14.54 0.56 21.80
CA MET A 451 -15.60 -0.45 21.70
C MET A 451 -16.81 -0.10 22.57
N GLU A 452 -16.55 0.45 23.77
CA GLU A 452 -17.55 0.88 24.74
C GLU A 452 -18.13 2.28 24.47
N LEU A 453 -17.80 2.90 23.31
CA LEU A 453 -18.23 4.25 22.98
C LEU A 453 -19.76 4.34 22.84
N ASP A 454 -20.37 5.17 23.68
CA ASP A 454 -21.77 5.56 23.58
C ASP A 454 -21.90 7.09 23.51
N SER A 455 -21.84 7.61 22.30
CA SER A 455 -21.82 9.04 22.00
C SER A 455 -22.50 9.32 20.67
N LYS A 456 -23.03 10.52 20.50
CA LYS A 456 -23.58 10.97 19.20
C LYS A 456 -22.47 11.22 18.18
N LEU A 457 -21.30 11.64 18.64
CA LEU A 457 -20.09 11.75 17.84
C LEU A 457 -19.27 10.46 17.97
N ASP A 458 -19.04 9.80 16.84
CA ASP A 458 -18.23 8.59 16.73
C ASP A 458 -16.85 8.94 16.17
N VAL A 459 -15.80 8.44 16.82
CA VAL A 459 -14.42 8.78 16.51
C VAL A 459 -13.58 7.53 16.53
N THR A 460 -13.03 7.18 15.36
CA THR A 460 -11.97 6.19 15.20
C THR A 460 -10.71 6.95 14.81
N ILE A 461 -9.62 6.81 15.57
CA ILE A 461 -8.34 7.48 15.28
C ILE A 461 -7.17 6.70 15.90
N GLY A 462 -6.19 6.36 15.09
CA GLY A 462 -5.03 5.58 15.54
C GLY A 462 -4.43 4.71 14.44
N PRO A 463 -3.44 3.86 14.78
CA PRO A 463 -2.90 2.86 13.88
C PRO A 463 -3.73 1.57 13.93
N TYR A 464 -4.19 1.07 12.78
CA TYR A 464 -5.09 -0.10 12.73
C TYR A 464 -4.72 -1.12 11.67
N GLU A 465 -4.84 -0.77 10.39
CA GLU A 465 -4.75 -1.71 9.28
C GLU A 465 -3.32 -1.98 8.84
N THR A 466 -3.03 -3.17 8.30
CA THR A 466 -1.66 -3.55 7.90
C THR A 466 -1.46 -3.73 6.40
N TYR A 467 -2.45 -3.37 5.58
CA TYR A 467 -2.45 -3.62 4.12
C TYR A 467 -1.31 -2.93 3.37
N GLU A 468 -0.76 -1.83 3.92
CA GLU A 468 0.36 -1.11 3.31
C GLU A 468 1.70 -1.84 3.47
N ASP A 469 1.83 -2.68 4.50
CA ASP A 469 2.94 -3.61 4.66
C ASP A 469 2.66 -4.89 3.88
N THR A 470 2.97 -4.87 2.59
CA THR A 470 2.85 -6.07 1.74
C THR A 470 4.02 -7.03 1.89
N LEU A 471 5.07 -6.65 2.64
CA LEU A 471 6.21 -7.50 2.91
C LEU A 471 5.84 -8.60 3.92
N PHE A 472 5.27 -8.21 5.06
CA PHE A 472 4.88 -9.14 6.13
C PHE A 472 3.42 -9.02 6.60
N GLY A 473 2.77 -7.89 6.38
CA GLY A 473 1.44 -7.61 6.93
C GLY A 473 1.42 -7.35 8.43
N TYR A 474 2.57 -6.95 9.01
CA TYR A 474 2.72 -6.70 10.45
C TYR A 474 2.41 -5.26 10.82
N LYS A 475 2.73 -4.27 9.98
CA LYS A 475 2.85 -2.87 10.42
C LYS A 475 1.58 -2.07 10.18
N ALA A 476 1.07 -1.45 11.24
CA ALA A 476 -0.19 -0.73 11.19
C ALA A 476 -0.05 0.70 10.63
N THR A 477 -0.99 1.11 9.79
CA THR A 477 -1.11 2.46 9.24
C THR A 477 -2.02 3.34 10.09
N PHE A 478 -1.68 4.63 10.19
CA PHE A 478 -2.52 5.60 10.88
C PHE A 478 -3.70 6.02 10.00
N GLU A 479 -4.88 6.04 10.60
CA GLU A 479 -6.12 6.46 9.97
C GLU A 479 -7.06 7.16 10.96
N ALA A 480 -8.08 7.83 10.42
CA ALA A 480 -9.14 8.42 11.20
C ALA A 480 -10.48 8.43 10.45
N PHE A 481 -11.55 8.13 11.17
CA PHE A 481 -12.94 8.28 10.73
C PHE A 481 -13.70 9.02 11.82
N ILE A 482 -14.31 10.15 11.45
CA ILE A 482 -15.14 10.96 12.34
C ILE A 482 -16.53 11.05 11.73
N GLY A 483 -17.56 10.74 12.51
CA GLY A 483 -18.93 10.81 12.02
C GLY A 483 -19.97 10.97 13.11
N VAL A 484 -21.22 11.18 12.69
CA VAL A 484 -22.38 11.27 13.58
C VAL A 484 -23.11 9.94 13.58
N ARG A 485 -23.34 9.37 14.76
CA ARG A 485 -24.08 8.10 14.91
C ARG A 485 -25.53 8.26 14.47
N ASP A 486 -25.99 7.36 13.61
CA ASP A 486 -27.41 7.18 13.27
C ASP A 486 -28.00 6.18 14.27
N ASP A 487 -28.65 6.69 15.31
CA ASP A 487 -29.22 5.85 16.38
C ASP A 487 -30.34 4.95 15.87
N LYS A 488 -31.08 5.38 14.84
CA LYS A 488 -32.17 4.57 14.26
C LYS A 488 -31.59 3.38 13.50
N ALA A 489 -30.64 3.63 12.60
CA ALA A 489 -29.98 2.57 11.85
C ALA A 489 -29.21 1.64 12.80
N THR A 490 -28.46 2.19 13.76
CA THR A 490 -27.73 1.41 14.78
C THR A 490 -28.67 0.50 15.58
N ALA A 491 -29.84 0.98 16.01
CA ALA A 491 -30.82 0.16 16.71
C ALA A 491 -31.42 -0.95 15.85
N GLN A 492 -31.64 -0.70 14.55
CA GLN A 492 -32.06 -1.74 13.60
C GLN A 492 -31.00 -2.84 13.48
N LEU A 493 -29.71 -2.51 13.61
CA LEU A 493 -28.62 -3.48 13.46
C LEU A 493 -28.48 -4.41 14.67
N LYS A 494 -28.85 -3.90 15.86
CA LYS A 494 -28.89 -4.71 17.08
C LYS A 494 -29.74 -5.98 16.89
N LEU A 495 -30.76 -5.94 16.02
CA LEU A 495 -31.56 -7.10 15.64
C LEU A 495 -30.69 -8.24 15.09
N PHE A 496 -29.71 -7.97 14.23
CA PHE A 496 -28.86 -9.02 13.66
C PHE A 496 -27.95 -9.63 14.73
N GLY A 497 -27.29 -8.76 15.51
CA GLY A 497 -26.40 -9.18 16.59
C GLY A 497 -27.12 -10.04 17.64
N ASP A 498 -28.30 -9.60 18.10
CA ASP A 498 -29.11 -10.32 19.10
C ASP A 498 -29.56 -11.71 18.61
N ASN A 499 -29.57 -11.94 17.29
CA ASN A 499 -30.09 -13.16 16.67
C ASN A 499 -29.02 -14.03 16.01
N LEU A 500 -27.73 -13.70 16.10
CA LEU A 500 -26.66 -14.50 15.47
C LEU A 500 -26.67 -15.97 15.90
N LYS A 501 -26.93 -16.25 17.18
CA LYS A 501 -27.03 -17.64 17.66
C LYS A 501 -28.18 -18.39 17.01
N ILE A 502 -29.31 -17.72 16.74
CA ILE A 502 -30.45 -18.34 16.04
C ILE A 502 -30.08 -18.59 14.58
N LEU A 503 -29.40 -17.65 13.93
CA LEU A 503 -28.91 -17.80 12.56
C LEU A 503 -27.94 -18.98 12.44
N GLU A 504 -26.90 -19.04 13.28
CA GLU A 504 -25.92 -20.15 13.33
C GLU A 504 -26.60 -21.51 13.45
N GLN A 505 -27.55 -21.62 14.38
CA GLN A 505 -28.23 -22.88 14.64
C GLN A 505 -29.16 -23.31 13.49
N ASN A 506 -29.57 -22.37 12.63
CA ASN A 506 -30.39 -22.64 11.46
C ASN A 506 -29.62 -22.69 10.14
N LEU A 507 -28.31 -22.42 10.14
CA LEU A 507 -27.50 -22.45 8.92
C LEU A 507 -27.72 -23.74 8.12
N PRO A 508 -27.72 -23.69 6.78
CA PRO A 508 -28.00 -24.82 5.90
C PRO A 508 -26.79 -25.77 5.83
N MET A 509 -26.34 -26.28 6.98
CA MET A 509 -25.24 -27.21 7.14
C MET A 509 -25.57 -28.27 8.21
N GLU A 510 -24.80 -29.36 8.23
CA GLU A 510 -24.98 -30.43 9.22
C GLU A 510 -24.77 -29.92 10.65
N SER A 511 -25.56 -30.43 11.60
CA SER A 511 -25.55 -29.94 12.98
C SER A 511 -24.21 -30.13 13.70
N VAL A 512 -23.41 -31.11 13.27
CA VAL A 512 -22.07 -31.39 13.84
C VAL A 512 -21.08 -30.25 13.58
N TYR A 513 -21.34 -29.40 12.58
CA TYR A 513 -20.47 -28.28 12.21
C TYR A 513 -20.91 -26.95 12.82
N LYS A 514 -22.07 -26.89 13.48
CA LYS A 514 -22.63 -25.65 14.04
C LYS A 514 -21.93 -25.27 15.34
N SER A 515 -21.54 -24.01 15.45
CA SER A 515 -20.94 -23.46 16.67
C SER A 515 -22.01 -23.20 17.73
N GLU A 516 -21.72 -23.55 18.99
CA GLU A 516 -22.50 -23.09 20.14
C GLU A 516 -22.04 -21.73 20.66
N ASP A 517 -20.83 -21.33 20.27
CA ASP A 517 -20.13 -20.12 20.69
C ASP A 517 -20.13 -19.12 19.53
N VAL A 518 -21.08 -18.19 19.57
CA VAL A 518 -21.26 -17.12 18.59
C VAL A 518 -21.43 -15.83 19.37
N THR A 519 -20.57 -14.86 19.07
CA THR A 519 -20.61 -13.55 19.70
C THR A 519 -20.77 -12.49 18.63
N ALA A 520 -21.76 -11.62 18.78
CA ALA A 520 -21.95 -10.48 17.90
C ALA A 520 -21.02 -9.35 18.28
N ALA A 521 -20.27 -8.83 17.30
CA ALA A 521 -19.62 -7.54 17.44
C ALA A 521 -20.70 -6.44 17.58
N PRO A 522 -20.59 -5.51 18.54
CA PRO A 522 -21.41 -4.31 18.54
C PRO A 522 -21.24 -3.55 17.22
N ILE A 523 -22.35 -3.16 16.59
CA ILE A 523 -22.35 -2.45 15.32
C ILE A 523 -22.84 -1.02 15.54
N ARG A 524 -22.10 -0.04 15.01
CA ARG A 524 -22.50 1.38 14.98
C ARG A 524 -22.65 1.84 13.54
N VAL A 525 -23.75 2.51 13.24
CA VAL A 525 -23.95 3.15 11.93
C VAL A 525 -23.69 4.63 12.07
N ILE A 526 -22.86 5.18 11.19
CA ILE A 526 -22.51 6.59 11.23
C ILE A 526 -22.68 7.25 9.85
N HIS A 527 -22.96 8.55 9.86
CA HIS A 527 -22.72 9.41 8.71
C HIS A 527 -21.32 10.03 8.85
N LEU A 528 -20.44 9.68 7.91
CA LEU A 528 -19.06 10.16 7.88
C LEU A 528 -19.03 11.69 7.65
N LEU A 529 -18.32 12.40 8.52
CA LEU A 529 -18.07 13.84 8.43
C LEU A 529 -16.69 14.16 7.85
N TYR A 530 -15.69 13.34 8.20
CA TYR A 530 -14.32 13.51 7.75
C TYR A 530 -13.53 12.20 7.93
N ASN A 531 -12.61 11.93 7.03
CA ASN A 531 -11.64 10.85 7.17
C ASN A 531 -10.22 11.33 6.78
N ALA A 532 -9.20 10.63 7.26
CA ALA A 532 -7.80 10.94 7.02
C ALA A 532 -6.91 9.71 7.24
N GLY A 533 -5.65 9.78 6.80
CA GLY A 533 -4.69 8.68 6.89
C GLY A 533 -4.91 7.64 5.79
N ASP A 534 -4.98 6.35 6.16
CA ASP A 534 -5.14 5.22 5.23
C ASP A 534 -6.55 5.11 4.60
N VAL A 535 -6.93 6.14 3.85
CA VAL A 535 -8.22 6.26 3.15
C VAL A 535 -8.01 6.51 1.66
N LYS A 536 -6.92 5.94 1.12
CA LYS A 536 -6.51 6.06 -0.29
C LYS A 536 -7.37 5.19 -1.21
N GLY A 537 -7.53 5.64 -2.45
CA GLY A 537 -8.18 4.86 -3.50
C GLY A 537 -9.67 4.61 -3.19
N PRO A 538 -10.17 3.37 -3.42
CA PRO A 538 -11.54 3.02 -3.08
C PRO A 538 -11.87 3.30 -1.62
N GLN A 539 -13.06 3.87 -1.37
CA GLN A 539 -13.48 4.29 -0.04
C GLN A 539 -14.08 3.14 0.77
N THR A 540 -13.67 3.03 2.03
CA THR A 540 -14.23 2.11 3.03
C THR A 540 -15.74 2.30 3.17
N VAL A 541 -16.50 1.21 3.29
CA VAL A 541 -17.95 1.24 3.58
C VAL A 541 -18.27 0.78 4.99
N ALA A 542 -17.41 -0.06 5.55
CA ALA A 542 -17.47 -0.54 6.91
C ALA A 542 -16.04 -0.95 7.35
N PHE A 543 -15.82 -0.98 8.65
CA PHE A 543 -14.58 -1.51 9.24
C PHE A 543 -14.88 -2.20 10.56
N ASN A 544 -14.06 -3.18 10.93
CA ASN A 544 -14.20 -3.99 12.13
C ASN A 544 -12.88 -3.97 12.92
N LEU A 545 -12.90 -3.44 14.13
CA LEU A 545 -11.72 -3.13 14.93
C LEU A 545 -11.92 -3.53 16.40
N PRO A 546 -10.86 -3.61 17.21
CA PRO A 546 -9.43 -3.52 16.85
C PRO A 546 -8.92 -4.82 16.20
N ASN A 547 -7.77 -4.72 15.53
CA ASN A 547 -7.05 -5.87 14.95
C ASN A 547 -6.19 -6.62 15.99
N ASP A 548 -5.93 -6.04 17.16
CA ASP A 548 -5.09 -6.62 18.22
C ASP A 548 -5.73 -7.88 18.82
N GLU A 549 -5.10 -9.03 18.58
CA GLU A 549 -5.64 -10.34 18.95
C GLU A 549 -5.80 -10.52 20.46
N ARG A 550 -5.07 -9.75 21.28
CA ARG A 550 -5.24 -9.76 22.74
C ARG A 550 -6.62 -9.25 23.11
N ILE A 551 -7.05 -8.16 22.48
CA ILE A 551 -8.36 -7.54 22.75
C ILE A 551 -9.47 -8.36 22.10
N VAL A 552 -9.27 -8.83 20.87
CA VAL A 552 -10.24 -9.68 20.16
C VAL A 552 -10.58 -10.91 21.00
N LYS A 553 -9.58 -11.55 21.60
CA LYS A 553 -9.78 -12.71 22.47
C LYS A 553 -10.52 -12.38 23.77
N ASP A 554 -10.20 -11.24 24.39
CA ASP A 554 -10.74 -10.89 25.71
C ASP A 554 -12.11 -10.22 25.64
N ARG A 555 -12.40 -9.48 24.56
CA ARG A 555 -13.54 -8.55 24.43
C ARG A 555 -14.28 -8.63 23.11
N GLY A 556 -13.74 -9.31 22.10
CA GLY A 556 -14.27 -9.30 20.73
C GLY A 556 -13.88 -8.05 19.95
N THR A 557 -14.66 -7.72 18.93
CA THR A 557 -14.47 -6.53 18.07
C THR A 557 -15.73 -5.65 18.08
N SER A 558 -15.65 -4.47 17.49
CA SER A 558 -16.80 -3.64 17.14
C SER A 558 -16.70 -3.20 15.69
N MET A 559 -17.86 -3.00 15.07
CA MET A 559 -17.99 -2.70 13.67
C MET A 559 -18.64 -1.34 13.46
N VAL A 560 -18.15 -0.59 12.47
CA VAL A 560 -18.68 0.72 12.11
C VAL A 560 -19.06 0.72 10.64
N MET A 561 -20.30 1.11 10.35
CA MET A 561 -20.85 1.21 8.99
C MET A 561 -20.94 2.68 8.56
N LEU A 562 -20.39 3.01 7.39
CA LEU A 562 -20.38 4.35 6.80
C LEU A 562 -21.59 4.50 5.85
N LYS A 563 -22.72 4.93 6.40
CA LYS A 563 -24.00 4.94 5.69
C LYS A 563 -24.04 5.90 4.51
N ASN A 564 -23.62 7.15 4.70
CA ASN A 564 -23.61 8.15 3.62
C ASN A 564 -22.58 7.84 2.51
N VAL A 565 -21.49 7.14 2.83
CA VAL A 565 -20.57 6.58 1.82
C VAL A 565 -21.27 5.48 1.02
N SER A 566 -22.01 4.61 1.70
CA SER A 566 -22.81 3.56 1.05
C SER A 566 -23.91 4.14 0.17
N GLU A 567 -24.61 5.20 0.61
CA GLU A 567 -25.61 5.94 -0.17
C GLU A 567 -24.99 6.54 -1.44
N ALA A 568 -23.81 7.14 -1.32
CA ALA A 568 -23.06 7.68 -2.44
C ALA A 568 -22.69 6.60 -3.46
N LYS A 569 -22.14 5.47 -3.01
CA LYS A 569 -21.80 4.33 -3.88
C LYS A 569 -23.04 3.74 -4.53
N PHE A 570 -24.15 3.60 -3.79
CA PHE A 570 -25.42 3.15 -4.35
C PHE A 570 -25.87 4.09 -5.49
N LYS A 571 -25.95 5.39 -5.22
CA LYS A 571 -26.46 6.38 -6.16
C LYS A 571 -25.58 6.55 -7.41
N HIS A 572 -24.26 6.57 -7.25
CA HIS A 572 -23.34 6.92 -8.33
C HIS A 572 -22.75 5.71 -9.06
N ILE A 573 -22.92 4.50 -8.51
CA ILE A 573 -22.34 3.27 -9.08
C ILE A 573 -23.42 2.21 -9.26
N LEU A 574 -24.08 1.79 -8.17
CA LEU A 574 -25.02 0.67 -8.24
C LEU A 574 -26.26 1.01 -9.07
N GLN A 575 -26.82 2.21 -8.92
CA GLN A 575 -28.00 2.63 -9.67
C GLN A 575 -27.71 2.75 -11.19
N PRO A 576 -26.61 3.40 -11.65
CA PRO A 576 -26.25 3.37 -13.07
C PRO A 576 -26.02 1.95 -13.62
N ILE A 577 -25.46 1.04 -12.81
CA ILE A 577 -25.35 -0.38 -13.18
C ILE A 577 -26.74 -0.97 -13.37
N ALA A 578 -27.65 -0.76 -12.42
CA ALA A 578 -29.01 -1.27 -12.50
C ALA A 578 -29.77 -0.75 -13.72
N ASP A 579 -29.62 0.54 -14.03
CA ASP A 579 -30.32 1.21 -15.12
C ASP A 579 -30.03 0.60 -16.50
N VAL A 580 -28.85 0.00 -16.69
CA VAL A 580 -28.41 -0.60 -17.97
C VAL A 580 -28.32 -2.13 -17.96
N CYS A 581 -28.07 -2.74 -16.81
CA CYS A 581 -27.91 -4.18 -16.67
C CYS A 581 -29.19 -4.89 -16.25
N ILE A 582 -30.10 -4.26 -15.50
CA ILE A 582 -31.31 -4.94 -14.98
C ILE A 582 -32.51 -4.70 -15.90
N THR A 583 -33.40 -5.69 -16.05
CA THR A 583 -34.62 -5.54 -16.85
C THR A 583 -35.52 -4.42 -16.33
N LYS A 584 -36.25 -3.75 -17.23
CA LYS A 584 -37.11 -2.60 -16.88
C LYS A 584 -38.15 -2.93 -15.82
N GLU A 585 -38.65 -4.16 -15.81
CA GLU A 585 -39.65 -4.66 -14.88
C GLU A 585 -39.10 -4.80 -13.45
N GLN A 586 -37.81 -5.13 -13.30
CA GLN A 586 -37.17 -5.33 -12.00
C GLN A 586 -36.31 -4.14 -11.55
N GLN A 587 -36.05 -3.15 -12.40
CA GLN A 587 -35.29 -1.94 -12.04
C GLN A 587 -35.82 -1.24 -10.78
N GLY A 588 -37.15 -1.22 -10.59
CA GLY A 588 -37.78 -0.64 -9.39
C GLY A 588 -37.57 -1.42 -8.09
N LEU A 589 -36.97 -2.62 -8.15
CA LEU A 589 -36.60 -3.45 -7.01
C LEU A 589 -35.13 -3.26 -6.59
N VAL A 590 -34.37 -2.42 -7.30
CA VAL A 590 -33.03 -2.01 -6.85
C VAL A 590 -33.19 -0.80 -5.93
N ASP A 591 -32.87 -0.98 -4.65
CA ASP A 591 -33.05 0.07 -3.64
C ASP A 591 -31.92 0.07 -2.60
N PHE A 592 -31.73 1.23 -1.97
CA PHE A 592 -30.65 1.45 -1.02
C PHE A 592 -30.81 0.64 0.27
N GLU A 593 -32.04 0.47 0.79
CA GLU A 593 -32.28 -0.26 2.03
C GLU A 593 -31.86 -1.72 1.86
N SER A 594 -32.22 -2.34 0.74
CA SER A 594 -31.84 -3.71 0.38
C SER A 594 -30.32 -3.86 0.24
N PHE A 595 -29.67 -2.94 -0.48
CA PHE A 595 -28.21 -2.92 -0.63
C PHE A 595 -27.49 -2.79 0.72
N PHE A 596 -27.90 -1.82 1.53
CA PHE A 596 -27.27 -1.52 2.81
C PHE A 596 -27.50 -2.65 3.83
N THR A 597 -28.74 -3.17 3.91
CA THR A 597 -29.10 -4.28 4.81
C THR A 597 -28.36 -5.56 4.44
N HIS A 598 -28.13 -5.82 3.15
CA HIS A 598 -27.27 -6.93 2.72
C HIS A 598 -25.82 -6.73 3.14
N THR A 599 -25.24 -5.53 3.00
CA THR A 599 -23.87 -5.25 3.48
C THR A 599 -23.75 -5.49 4.98
N ILE A 600 -24.72 -5.02 5.77
CA ILE A 600 -24.76 -5.31 7.22
C ILE A 600 -24.78 -6.82 7.48
N CYS A 601 -25.64 -7.53 6.75
CA CYS A 601 -25.82 -8.96 6.96
C CYS A 601 -24.58 -9.76 6.52
N HIS A 602 -23.92 -9.36 5.44
CA HIS A 602 -22.61 -9.86 5.02
C HIS A 602 -21.60 -9.77 6.17
N GLU A 603 -21.47 -8.59 6.76
CA GLU A 603 -20.53 -8.34 7.85
C GLU A 603 -20.85 -9.18 9.11
N CYS A 604 -22.14 -9.34 9.42
CA CYS A 604 -22.60 -10.23 10.49
C CYS A 604 -22.30 -11.71 10.16
N CYS A 605 -22.37 -12.08 8.87
CA CYS A 605 -22.16 -13.43 8.39
C CYS A 605 -20.69 -13.86 8.39
N HIS A 606 -19.74 -12.92 8.47
CA HIS A 606 -18.37 -13.28 8.85
C HIS A 606 -18.32 -13.94 10.22
N GLY A 607 -19.10 -13.48 11.20
CA GLY A 607 -19.08 -14.01 12.58
C GLY A 607 -19.79 -15.36 12.80
N ILE A 608 -20.37 -15.96 11.76
CA ILE A 608 -21.07 -17.26 11.83
C ILE A 608 -20.55 -18.23 10.78
N GLY A 609 -20.88 -19.51 10.96
CA GLY A 609 -20.34 -20.62 10.21
C GLY A 609 -18.97 -21.09 10.73
N PRO A 610 -18.33 -22.04 10.03
CA PRO A 610 -17.10 -22.67 10.47
C PRO A 610 -15.92 -21.69 10.54
N HIS A 611 -15.21 -21.67 11.66
CA HIS A 611 -13.97 -20.92 11.86
C HIS A 611 -12.87 -21.81 12.44
N SER A 612 -13.10 -22.26 13.67
CA SER A 612 -12.36 -23.35 14.29
C SER A 612 -13.02 -24.66 13.89
N ILE A 613 -12.26 -25.57 13.29
CA ILE A 613 -12.78 -26.82 12.72
C ILE A 613 -12.07 -28.03 13.31
N THR A 614 -12.73 -29.17 13.19
CA THR A 614 -12.12 -30.47 13.46
C THR A 614 -12.02 -31.21 12.14
N LEU A 615 -10.79 -31.48 11.71
CA LEU A 615 -10.51 -32.19 10.48
C LEU A 615 -11.07 -33.61 10.54
N PRO A 616 -11.31 -34.28 9.40
CA PRO A 616 -11.80 -35.67 9.36
C PRO A 616 -10.92 -36.67 10.14
N ASN A 617 -9.63 -36.36 10.34
CA ASN A 617 -8.69 -37.14 11.13
C ASN A 617 -8.78 -36.89 12.66
N GLY A 618 -9.63 -35.95 13.10
CA GLY A 618 -9.83 -35.57 14.49
C GLY A 618 -8.96 -34.39 14.98
N GLU A 619 -8.05 -33.88 14.16
CA GLU A 619 -7.18 -32.77 14.52
C GLU A 619 -7.94 -31.43 14.53
N LYS A 620 -7.56 -30.53 15.44
CA LYS A 620 -8.10 -29.17 15.51
C LYS A 620 -7.30 -28.26 14.58
N SER A 621 -8.01 -27.50 13.75
CA SER A 621 -7.41 -26.49 12.88
C SER A 621 -8.37 -25.30 12.70
N THR A 622 -8.08 -24.41 11.76
CA THR A 622 -8.97 -23.33 11.34
C THR A 622 -9.18 -23.35 9.84
N VAL A 623 -10.33 -22.87 9.38
CA VAL A 623 -10.65 -22.77 7.95
C VAL A 623 -9.56 -22.03 7.18
N ARG A 624 -9.07 -20.91 7.74
CA ARG A 624 -7.99 -20.11 7.15
C ARG A 624 -6.69 -20.89 6.95
N LEU A 625 -6.29 -21.70 7.93
CA LEU A 625 -5.06 -22.50 7.84
C LEU A 625 -5.17 -23.59 6.76
N GLU A 626 -6.33 -24.22 6.63
CA GLU A 626 -6.54 -25.31 5.68
C GLU A 626 -6.73 -24.80 4.24
N LEU A 627 -7.47 -23.70 4.05
CA LEU A 627 -7.76 -23.17 2.72
C LEU A 627 -6.68 -22.27 2.14
N GLN A 628 -5.81 -21.69 2.98
CA GLN A 628 -4.64 -20.91 2.57
C GLN A 628 -5.02 -19.79 1.58
N GLU A 629 -4.41 -19.73 0.40
CA GLU A 629 -4.63 -18.70 -0.63
C GLU A 629 -6.07 -18.66 -1.17
N LEU A 630 -6.84 -19.72 -0.95
CA LEU A 630 -8.24 -19.82 -1.38
C LEU A 630 -9.21 -19.28 -0.33
N HIS A 631 -8.74 -19.07 0.91
CA HIS A 631 -9.56 -18.68 2.04
C HIS A 631 -10.32 -17.39 1.77
N SER A 632 -9.63 -16.29 1.45
CA SER A 632 -10.24 -14.96 1.41
C SER A 632 -11.38 -14.90 0.40
N ALA A 633 -11.15 -15.36 -0.84
CA ALA A 633 -12.21 -15.34 -1.86
C ALA A 633 -13.42 -16.21 -1.50
N LEU A 634 -13.21 -17.33 -0.79
CA LEU A 634 -14.30 -18.21 -0.38
C LEU A 634 -15.05 -17.66 0.84
N GLU A 635 -14.34 -17.01 1.77
CA GLU A 635 -14.90 -16.37 2.95
C GLU A 635 -15.77 -15.16 2.57
N GLU A 636 -15.33 -14.34 1.61
CA GLU A 636 -16.17 -13.27 1.04
C GLU A 636 -17.43 -13.83 0.39
N ALA A 637 -17.28 -14.89 -0.43
CA ALA A 637 -18.42 -15.56 -1.04
C ALA A 637 -19.39 -16.16 -0.01
N LYS A 638 -18.86 -16.67 1.12
CA LYS A 638 -19.67 -17.16 2.25
C LYS A 638 -20.47 -16.00 2.84
N ALA A 639 -19.80 -14.93 3.24
CA ALA A 639 -20.43 -13.78 3.91
C ALA A 639 -21.57 -13.21 3.06
N ASP A 640 -21.35 -13.02 1.77
CA ASP A 640 -22.38 -12.53 0.85
C ASP A 640 -23.59 -13.48 0.72
N ILE A 641 -23.36 -14.76 0.41
CA ILE A 641 -24.44 -15.70 0.08
C ILE A 641 -25.19 -16.16 1.33
N VAL A 642 -24.48 -16.37 2.45
CA VAL A 642 -25.09 -16.64 3.75
C VAL A 642 -25.82 -15.38 4.24
N GLY A 643 -25.34 -14.19 3.91
CA GLY A 643 -26.05 -12.93 4.14
C GLY A 643 -27.43 -12.91 3.48
N LEU A 644 -27.53 -13.29 2.19
CA LEU A 644 -28.84 -13.42 1.52
C LEU A 644 -29.73 -14.48 2.17
N TRP A 645 -29.17 -15.63 2.55
CA TRP A 645 -29.91 -16.67 3.26
C TRP A 645 -30.44 -16.17 4.62
N ALA A 646 -29.61 -15.46 5.38
CA ALA A 646 -29.95 -14.93 6.68
C ALA A 646 -31.03 -13.84 6.58
N LEU A 647 -30.94 -12.94 5.58
CA LEU A 647 -32.00 -11.96 5.32
C LEU A 647 -33.34 -12.63 5.03
N ARG A 648 -33.37 -13.62 4.13
CA ARG A 648 -34.57 -14.43 3.86
C ARG A 648 -35.12 -15.04 5.15
N PHE A 649 -34.26 -15.65 5.97
CA PHE A 649 -34.66 -16.26 7.23
C PHE A 649 -35.34 -15.24 8.16
N LEU A 650 -34.71 -14.07 8.37
CA LEU A 650 -35.23 -13.00 9.24
C LEU A 650 -36.55 -12.41 8.70
N ILE A 651 -36.70 -12.27 7.38
CA ILE A 651 -37.95 -11.84 6.75
C ILE A 651 -39.06 -12.87 6.99
N HIS A 652 -38.77 -14.17 6.87
CA HIS A 652 -39.74 -15.24 7.13
C HIS A 652 -40.14 -15.37 8.61
N GLN A 653 -39.30 -14.92 9.54
CA GLN A 653 -39.65 -14.77 10.95
C GLN A 653 -40.45 -13.49 11.27
N ASP A 654 -40.81 -12.70 10.25
CA ASP A 654 -41.45 -11.39 10.37
C ASP A 654 -40.61 -10.36 11.18
N TRP A 655 -39.29 -10.54 11.25
CA TRP A 655 -38.36 -9.60 11.94
C TRP A 655 -37.84 -8.50 11.02
N LEU A 656 -37.88 -8.73 9.71
CA LEU A 656 -37.60 -7.73 8.69
C LEU A 656 -38.81 -7.56 7.75
N PRO A 657 -39.00 -6.38 7.12
CA PRO A 657 -40.13 -6.14 6.22
C PRO A 657 -40.15 -7.10 5.02
N LYS A 658 -41.33 -7.66 4.70
CA LYS A 658 -41.53 -8.52 3.52
C LYS A 658 -41.24 -7.84 2.20
N SER A 659 -41.30 -6.51 2.16
CA SER A 659 -40.95 -5.71 0.98
C SER A 659 -39.48 -5.90 0.56
N LEU A 660 -38.60 -6.34 1.46
CA LEU A 660 -37.18 -6.56 1.17
C LEU A 660 -36.90 -7.84 0.38
N LEU A 661 -37.83 -8.80 0.33
CA LEU A 661 -37.52 -10.16 -0.14
C LEU A 661 -37.12 -10.21 -1.61
N GLU A 662 -37.90 -9.57 -2.49
CA GLU A 662 -37.56 -9.52 -3.92
C GLU A 662 -36.42 -8.53 -4.19
N SER A 663 -36.44 -7.39 -3.50
CA SER A 663 -35.50 -6.30 -3.73
C SER A 663 -34.08 -6.61 -3.29
N MET A 664 -33.87 -7.40 -2.23
CA MET A 664 -32.53 -7.85 -1.82
C MET A 664 -31.86 -8.68 -2.91
N TYR A 665 -32.60 -9.56 -3.59
CA TYR A 665 -32.02 -10.39 -4.65
C TYR A 665 -31.70 -9.58 -5.92
N VAL A 666 -32.59 -8.65 -6.31
CA VAL A 666 -32.36 -7.82 -7.50
C VAL A 666 -31.23 -6.80 -7.24
N SER A 667 -31.21 -6.19 -6.05
CA SER A 667 -30.10 -5.30 -5.63
C SER A 667 -28.78 -6.06 -5.57
N PHE A 668 -28.78 -7.30 -5.07
CA PHE A 668 -27.60 -8.16 -5.05
C PHE A 668 -27.11 -8.53 -6.46
N LEU A 669 -28.02 -8.83 -7.39
CA LEU A 669 -27.66 -9.06 -8.81
C LEU A 669 -26.95 -7.85 -9.42
N ALA A 670 -27.46 -6.63 -9.20
CA ALA A 670 -26.76 -5.42 -9.62
C ALA A 670 -25.40 -5.29 -8.90
N GLY A 671 -25.35 -5.64 -7.62
CA GLY A 671 -24.15 -5.69 -6.79
C GLY A 671 -23.08 -6.63 -7.35
N CYS A 672 -23.48 -7.74 -7.99
CA CYS A 672 -22.54 -8.64 -8.66
C CYS A 672 -21.67 -7.92 -9.69
N PHE A 673 -22.28 -7.12 -10.56
CA PHE A 673 -21.54 -6.40 -11.58
C PHE A 673 -20.67 -5.28 -11.01
N ARG A 674 -21.05 -4.72 -9.85
CA ARG A 674 -20.22 -3.74 -9.14
C ARG A 674 -18.93 -4.39 -8.63
N SER A 675 -19.03 -5.44 -7.80
CA SER A 675 -17.86 -6.00 -7.12
C SER A 675 -16.93 -6.75 -8.07
N VAL A 676 -17.44 -7.40 -9.13
CA VAL A 676 -16.59 -8.09 -10.13
C VAL A 676 -15.65 -7.12 -10.86
N ARG A 677 -15.95 -5.81 -10.90
CA ARG A 677 -15.09 -4.78 -11.51
C ARG A 677 -13.82 -4.48 -10.72
N PHE A 678 -13.72 -4.95 -9.47
CA PHE A 678 -12.47 -4.90 -8.71
C PHE A 678 -11.43 -5.89 -9.26
N GLY A 679 -11.86 -6.85 -10.08
CA GLY A 679 -10.99 -7.83 -10.72
C GLY A 679 -10.98 -9.18 -10.00
N LEU A 680 -10.56 -10.23 -10.70
CA LEU A 680 -10.58 -11.60 -10.17
C LEU A 680 -9.35 -11.97 -9.34
N GLN A 681 -8.36 -11.08 -9.27
CA GLN A 681 -7.23 -11.20 -8.34
C GLN A 681 -7.60 -10.72 -6.93
N GLU A 682 -8.66 -9.92 -6.83
CA GLU A 682 -9.20 -9.43 -5.57
C GLU A 682 -10.23 -10.44 -5.01
N ALA A 683 -10.25 -10.63 -3.69
CA ALA A 683 -11.04 -11.68 -3.03
C ALA A 683 -12.55 -11.48 -3.23
N HIS A 684 -13.07 -10.26 -3.03
CA HIS A 684 -14.49 -9.97 -3.24
C HIS A 684 -14.87 -10.12 -4.71
N GLY A 685 -14.04 -9.63 -5.65
CA GLY A 685 -14.28 -9.77 -7.08
C GLY A 685 -14.35 -11.24 -7.53
N LYS A 686 -13.44 -12.09 -7.04
CA LYS A 686 -13.42 -13.53 -7.32
C LYS A 686 -14.60 -14.26 -6.65
N GLY A 687 -14.89 -13.95 -5.39
CA GLY A 687 -16.05 -14.48 -4.66
C GLY A 687 -17.37 -14.09 -5.32
N GLN A 688 -17.51 -12.85 -5.78
CA GLN A 688 -18.71 -12.39 -6.49
C GLN A 688 -18.90 -13.07 -7.84
N ALA A 689 -17.81 -13.31 -8.58
CA ALA A 689 -17.88 -14.07 -9.83
C ALA A 689 -18.39 -15.50 -9.59
N LEU A 690 -17.92 -16.15 -8.52
CA LEU A 690 -18.40 -17.47 -8.09
C LEU A 690 -19.90 -17.46 -7.83
N GLN A 691 -20.37 -16.51 -7.02
CA GLN A 691 -21.78 -16.40 -6.63
C GLN A 691 -22.69 -16.14 -7.84
N PHE A 692 -22.32 -15.16 -8.68
CA PHE A 692 -23.06 -14.85 -9.90
C PHE A 692 -23.17 -16.07 -10.82
N ASN A 693 -22.04 -16.74 -11.09
CA ASN A 693 -22.01 -17.85 -12.03
C ASN A 693 -22.77 -19.07 -11.49
N TRP A 694 -22.76 -19.32 -10.17
CA TRP A 694 -23.58 -20.37 -9.56
C TRP A 694 -25.08 -20.06 -9.71
N LEU A 695 -25.51 -18.85 -9.33
CA LEU A 695 -26.90 -18.43 -9.41
C LEU A 695 -27.41 -18.42 -10.87
N TYR A 696 -26.54 -18.05 -11.82
CA TYR A 696 -26.82 -18.15 -13.25
C TYR A 696 -26.97 -19.60 -13.73
N ASP A 697 -26.05 -20.50 -13.34
CA ASP A 697 -26.08 -21.93 -13.70
C ASP A 697 -27.33 -22.64 -13.15
N LYS A 698 -27.81 -22.23 -11.96
CA LYS A 698 -29.07 -22.70 -11.37
C LYS A 698 -30.32 -22.06 -12.00
N GLY A 699 -30.15 -21.13 -12.95
CA GLY A 699 -31.26 -20.41 -13.59
C GLY A 699 -31.96 -19.41 -12.68
N ALA A 700 -31.36 -19.05 -11.53
CA ALA A 700 -31.84 -18.00 -10.64
C ALA A 700 -31.52 -16.61 -11.20
N PHE A 701 -30.39 -16.46 -11.90
CA PHE A 701 -30.11 -15.29 -12.73
C PHE A 701 -30.31 -15.62 -14.20
N ILE A 702 -30.98 -14.73 -14.92
CA ILE A 702 -31.32 -14.92 -16.34
C ILE A 702 -30.69 -13.79 -17.14
N LEU A 703 -29.99 -14.12 -18.22
CA LEU A 703 -29.55 -13.19 -19.26
C LEU A 703 -30.56 -13.19 -20.41
N HIS A 704 -31.06 -12.02 -20.77
CA HIS A 704 -32.06 -11.82 -21.82
C HIS A 704 -31.42 -11.43 -23.16
N PRO A 705 -32.12 -11.59 -24.30
CA PRO A 705 -31.60 -11.25 -25.63
C PRO A 705 -31.21 -9.78 -25.83
N ASN A 706 -31.79 -8.85 -25.06
CA ASN A 706 -31.42 -7.43 -25.03
C ASN A 706 -30.21 -7.16 -24.09
N GLU A 707 -29.51 -8.22 -23.69
CA GLU A 707 -28.34 -8.20 -22.82
C GLU A 707 -28.60 -7.61 -21.43
N THR A 708 -29.85 -7.62 -20.96
CA THR A 708 -30.20 -7.30 -19.56
C THR A 708 -30.38 -8.56 -18.73
N PHE A 709 -30.38 -8.41 -17.42
CA PHE A 709 -30.43 -9.48 -16.43
C PHE A 709 -31.65 -9.34 -15.53
N SER A 710 -32.18 -10.47 -15.08
CA SER A 710 -33.25 -10.51 -14.06
C SER A 710 -33.04 -11.67 -13.09
N VAL A 711 -33.74 -11.60 -11.97
CA VAL A 711 -33.86 -12.68 -10.99
C VAL A 711 -35.11 -13.51 -11.27
N ASP A 712 -34.98 -14.83 -11.29
CA ASP A 712 -36.11 -15.78 -11.23
C ASP A 712 -36.45 -16.07 -9.76
N PHE A 713 -37.48 -15.39 -9.24
CA PHE A 713 -37.90 -15.52 -7.85
C PHE A 713 -38.37 -16.94 -7.48
N SER A 714 -38.73 -17.78 -8.46
CA SER A 714 -39.10 -19.18 -8.19
C SER A 714 -37.90 -20.09 -7.92
N LYS A 715 -36.68 -19.64 -8.19
CA LYS A 715 -35.45 -20.45 -8.08
C LYS A 715 -34.37 -19.84 -7.19
N VAL A 716 -34.41 -18.53 -6.98
CA VAL A 716 -33.31 -17.82 -6.31
C VAL A 716 -33.08 -18.29 -4.87
N GLU A 717 -34.13 -18.57 -4.10
CA GLU A 717 -33.97 -19.01 -2.71
C GLU A 717 -33.24 -20.35 -2.61
N ASP A 718 -33.64 -21.34 -3.41
CA ASP A 718 -33.01 -22.66 -3.45
C ASP A 718 -31.57 -22.57 -3.96
N ALA A 719 -31.31 -21.70 -4.95
CA ALA A 719 -29.98 -21.50 -5.48
C ALA A 719 -29.03 -20.87 -4.45
N VAL A 720 -29.50 -19.86 -3.71
CA VAL A 720 -28.78 -19.25 -2.57
C VAL A 720 -28.51 -20.29 -1.49
N GLU A 721 -29.53 -21.01 -1.02
CA GLU A 721 -29.36 -22.02 0.03
C GLU A 721 -28.39 -23.14 -0.39
N SER A 722 -28.44 -23.56 -1.65
CA SER A 722 -27.53 -24.59 -2.18
C SER A 722 -26.08 -24.14 -2.19
N LEU A 723 -25.80 -22.87 -2.52
CA LEU A 723 -24.44 -22.35 -2.51
C LEU A 723 -23.93 -22.11 -1.08
N SER A 724 -24.77 -21.55 -0.20
CA SER A 724 -24.45 -21.41 1.22
C SER A 724 -24.03 -22.76 1.81
N ARG A 725 -24.80 -23.83 1.56
CA ARG A 725 -24.50 -25.18 2.01
C ARG A 725 -23.18 -25.71 1.48
N GLU A 726 -22.91 -25.52 0.20
CA GLU A 726 -21.67 -25.96 -0.45
C GLU A 726 -20.44 -25.30 0.21
N ILE A 727 -20.44 -23.97 0.30
CA ILE A 727 -19.32 -23.21 0.87
C ILE A 727 -19.12 -23.56 2.35
N LEU A 728 -20.19 -23.55 3.15
CA LEU A 728 -20.12 -23.89 4.58
C LEU A 728 -19.59 -25.32 4.79
N THR A 729 -19.98 -26.27 3.94
CA THR A 729 -19.51 -27.66 4.05
C THR A 729 -18.02 -27.78 3.70
N ILE A 730 -17.56 -27.08 2.66
CA ILE A 730 -16.14 -27.03 2.27
C ILE A 730 -15.31 -26.46 3.42
N GLN A 731 -15.73 -25.32 3.97
CA GLN A 731 -15.05 -24.68 5.09
C GLN A 731 -15.05 -25.57 6.34
N ALA A 732 -16.18 -26.18 6.70
CA ALA A 732 -16.29 -27.06 7.87
C ALA A 732 -15.35 -28.27 7.83
N LYS A 733 -15.06 -28.78 6.62
CA LYS A 733 -14.15 -29.91 6.40
C LYS A 733 -12.68 -29.50 6.23
N GLY A 734 -12.40 -28.20 6.02
CA GLY A 734 -11.08 -27.75 5.60
C GLY A 734 -10.68 -28.27 4.21
N ASP A 735 -11.66 -28.48 3.32
CA ASP A 735 -11.44 -29.17 2.05
C ASP A 735 -10.86 -28.23 0.97
N LYS A 736 -9.53 -28.08 0.97
CA LYS A 736 -8.83 -27.19 0.03
C LYS A 736 -9.04 -27.59 -1.43
N GLU A 737 -9.10 -28.89 -1.73
CA GLU A 737 -9.29 -29.38 -3.09
C GLU A 737 -10.68 -29.02 -3.62
N ALA A 738 -11.73 -29.18 -2.79
CA ALA A 738 -13.07 -28.76 -3.15
C ALA A 738 -13.20 -27.24 -3.29
N ALA A 739 -12.52 -26.46 -2.43
CA ALA A 739 -12.46 -25.00 -2.54
C ALA A 739 -11.84 -24.57 -3.88
N ASP A 740 -10.71 -25.18 -4.28
CA ASP A 740 -10.07 -24.88 -5.57
C ASP A 740 -10.99 -25.26 -6.72
N ALA A 741 -11.57 -26.47 -6.71
CA ALA A 741 -12.49 -26.92 -7.75
C ALA A 741 -13.69 -25.98 -7.93
N LEU A 742 -14.27 -25.48 -6.82
CA LEU A 742 -15.38 -24.54 -6.85
C LEU A 742 -14.96 -23.19 -7.46
N LEU A 743 -13.84 -22.63 -7.01
CA LEU A 743 -13.29 -21.36 -7.50
C LEU A 743 -12.84 -21.44 -8.96
N GLN A 744 -12.19 -22.52 -9.39
CA GLN A 744 -11.79 -22.72 -10.79
C GLN A 744 -13.02 -22.83 -11.71
N LYS A 745 -14.10 -23.47 -11.23
CA LYS A 745 -15.32 -23.63 -12.02
C LYS A 745 -16.09 -22.33 -12.14
N TYR A 746 -16.34 -21.65 -11.03
CA TYR A 746 -17.28 -20.53 -10.96
C TYR A 746 -16.61 -19.16 -10.71
N GLY A 747 -15.45 -19.08 -10.10
CA GLY A 747 -14.71 -17.82 -9.83
C GLY A 747 -14.00 -17.23 -11.06
N LYS A 748 -14.66 -17.22 -12.23
CA LYS A 748 -14.07 -16.82 -13.52
C LYS A 748 -14.95 -15.84 -14.29
N MET A 749 -14.32 -15.12 -15.22
CA MET A 749 -15.01 -14.16 -16.08
C MET A 749 -15.75 -14.88 -17.22
N THR A 750 -17.01 -15.23 -16.99
CA THR A 750 -17.89 -15.90 -17.97
C THR A 750 -18.45 -14.90 -18.99
N GLN A 751 -19.01 -15.42 -20.09
CA GLN A 751 -19.59 -14.57 -21.14
C GLN A 751 -20.70 -13.62 -20.63
N PRO A 752 -21.64 -14.05 -19.76
CA PRO A 752 -22.62 -13.13 -19.20
C PRO A 752 -21.98 -11.98 -18.39
N LEU A 753 -20.98 -12.26 -17.56
CA LEU A 753 -20.25 -11.21 -16.84
C LEU A 753 -19.54 -10.25 -17.81
N LYS A 754 -18.88 -10.75 -18.86
CA LYS A 754 -18.22 -9.91 -19.87
C LYS A 754 -19.21 -8.97 -20.57
N ILE A 755 -20.41 -9.45 -20.89
CA ILE A 755 -21.47 -8.62 -21.50
C ILE A 755 -21.85 -7.47 -20.57
N ALA A 756 -22.08 -7.76 -19.28
CA ALA A 756 -22.38 -6.73 -18.31
C ALA A 756 -21.23 -5.72 -18.18
N LEU A 757 -19.99 -6.19 -18.03
CA LEU A 757 -18.82 -5.30 -17.88
C LEU A 757 -18.60 -4.41 -19.10
N GLN A 758 -18.78 -4.93 -20.32
CA GLN A 758 -18.65 -4.15 -21.55
C GLN A 758 -19.66 -3.00 -21.56
N LYS A 759 -20.92 -3.25 -21.20
CA LYS A 759 -21.95 -2.21 -21.10
C LYS A 759 -21.53 -1.10 -20.12
N LEU A 760 -20.97 -1.48 -18.97
CA LEU A 760 -20.53 -0.54 -17.96
C LEU A 760 -19.32 0.29 -18.38
N GLU A 761 -18.41 -0.30 -19.18
CA GLU A 761 -17.29 0.41 -19.79
C GLU A 761 -17.78 1.42 -20.84
N ASP A 762 -18.74 1.03 -21.68
CA ASP A 762 -19.29 1.88 -22.75
C ASP A 762 -19.97 3.14 -22.19
N ILE A 763 -20.72 3.01 -21.09
CA ILE A 763 -21.36 4.16 -20.41
C ILE A 763 -20.48 4.81 -19.34
N GLN A 764 -19.25 4.31 -19.14
CA GLN A 764 -18.26 4.83 -18.19
C GLN A 764 -18.79 4.96 -16.76
N VAL A 765 -19.46 3.92 -16.24
CA VAL A 765 -19.84 3.93 -14.82
C VAL A 765 -18.58 4.05 -13.96
N PRO A 766 -18.53 4.94 -12.95
CA PRO A 766 -17.40 5.00 -12.01
C PRO A 766 -17.17 3.66 -11.30
N VAL A 767 -15.93 3.33 -10.97
CA VAL A 767 -15.58 2.15 -10.15
C VAL A 767 -15.85 2.47 -8.68
N ASP A 768 -15.49 3.67 -8.23
CA ASP A 768 -15.76 4.13 -6.88
C ASP A 768 -16.03 5.65 -6.79
N ILE A 769 -16.06 6.21 -5.58
CA ILE A 769 -16.25 7.63 -5.30
C ILE A 769 -14.96 8.30 -4.81
N ALA A 770 -14.85 9.61 -5.01
CA ALA A 770 -13.85 10.49 -4.41
C ALA A 770 -14.60 11.51 -3.52
N PRO A 771 -14.59 11.34 -2.19
CA PRO A 771 -15.37 12.17 -1.29
C PRO A 771 -14.74 13.55 -1.13
N ILE A 772 -15.61 14.56 -1.05
CA ILE A 772 -15.30 15.92 -0.68
C ILE A 772 -16.06 16.18 0.62
N PHE A 773 -15.40 16.80 1.61
CA PHE A 773 -15.97 17.08 2.93
C PHE A 773 -16.13 18.59 3.16
N PRO A 774 -17.16 19.26 2.58
CA PRO A 774 -17.35 20.70 2.77
C PRO A 774 -17.54 21.08 4.23
N ILE A 775 -18.14 20.20 5.04
CA ILE A 775 -18.42 20.46 6.45
C ILE A 775 -17.14 20.60 7.27
N ALA A 776 -16.11 19.81 6.96
CA ALA A 776 -14.80 19.93 7.61
C ALA A 776 -14.14 21.28 7.31
N ASN A 777 -14.35 21.84 6.11
CA ASN A 777 -13.85 23.19 5.79
C ASN A 777 -14.65 24.26 6.53
N LYS A 778 -15.99 24.17 6.53
CA LYS A 778 -16.87 25.14 7.21
C LYS A 778 -16.67 25.22 8.72
N ILE A 779 -16.34 24.10 9.37
CA ILE A 779 -16.10 24.04 10.82
C ILE A 779 -14.73 24.65 11.18
N LEU A 780 -13.81 24.77 10.22
CA LEU A 780 -12.48 25.33 10.41
C LEU A 780 -12.38 26.83 10.04
N GLU A 781 -13.40 27.37 9.37
CA GLU A 781 -13.62 28.81 9.14
C GLU A 781 -14.26 29.45 10.38
#